data_AF-A0A1Y4CR13-F1
#
_entry.id   AF-A0A1Y4CR13-F1
#
_cell.length_a   1.000
_cell.length_b   1.000
_cell.length_c   1.000
_cell.angle_alpha   90.00
_cell.angle_beta   90.00
_cell.angle_gamma   90.00
#
_symmetry.space_group_name_H-M   'P 1'
#
loop_
_entity.id
_entity.type
_entity.pdbx_description
1 polymer ?
#
loop_
_entity_poly.entity_id
_entity_poly.type
_entity_poly.pdbx_seq_one_letter_code
_entity_poly.pdbx_strand_id
1 'polypeptide(L)'
;MPDIALHGCTSRPLAAYLKAMGILRITGEQLDKGACGFWRNGLFVLSSDVDRQKLCDFFLTAYIPTPVVTPWNGGSGFYPGDNREGIDFIAGSENPRLAAYRATIARIRNWPEFRKLDSTSHPGDAKKLKREILGNSKAALLQRCRAQLPECCLPWLDAASILTWEKPVFAPLLGTGGNEGRLEYSNTFMRSIARIFSLEQDECRAFLEAALFGEAVGNLPKAPAGQFDPGHAGGCNQAMGPDLADAPVNPWDFLLLIEGSLLFAGTLVRRGVEAPAEASFPFCVRELAAGFASSSLHDQSRGELWMPLWSRPASLREVRSTLGEGRASVGRRQARNGLDFASAMATLGVERGIDGFERYSLLERRGQSYVALPAGRLSVRFEPRVALLEPIRSLLEQRCLEIQEPSSLTKAKRRLAAAVFACTRTPDAQHFQAVSRALAQMDSLPGLPDLLAVPCPGLSSDWIGVCDNARPEVRLAAALASLKRGATLGSFRAHLAPVSPKAPFRRWDQISSHYVPWRGTAAEGLGRIFLQRLLLASRYGDDPLEATIKLAPTDLVPLLEGRIDWNLLQDLARAFSLVEDFKTVPRWREPLVAQRLPHAVAVLKLLYTSLPKNPSLDRERLHPELRIPRLIQAGRLEEACSLAAQRLRVAGACGLYLPESFAECVRSLSPTAILACLAVPVDGSALLHLLHLLHLR
;
A
#
# COMPACT_ATOMS: atom_id res chain seq x y z
N MET A 1 21.36 -3.02 -33.75
CA MET A 1 21.59 -4.18 -32.86
C MET A 1 20.41 -5.12 -33.00
N PRO A 2 20.61 -6.41 -33.30
CA PRO A 2 19.54 -7.41 -33.26
C PRO A 2 18.97 -7.59 -31.85
N ASP A 3 17.68 -7.91 -31.77
CA ASP A 3 16.98 -8.26 -30.53
C ASP A 3 16.93 -9.79 -30.38
N ILE A 4 17.37 -10.29 -29.23
CA ILE A 4 17.31 -11.70 -28.84
C ILE A 4 16.25 -11.86 -27.75
N ALA A 5 15.17 -12.58 -28.07
CA ALA A 5 14.15 -12.95 -27.10
C ALA A 5 14.63 -14.10 -26.21
N LEU A 6 14.76 -13.84 -24.89
CA LEU A 6 15.23 -14.82 -23.92
C LEU A 6 14.03 -15.52 -23.28
N HIS A 7 13.44 -16.47 -23.97
CA HIS A 7 12.20 -17.17 -23.55
C HIS A 7 12.31 -17.90 -22.20
N GLY A 8 13.52 -18.21 -21.72
CA GLY A 8 13.73 -18.72 -20.36
C GLY A 8 13.71 -17.62 -19.27
N CYS A 9 13.66 -16.35 -19.65
CA CYS A 9 13.79 -15.18 -18.78
C CYS A 9 12.50 -14.35 -18.75
N THR A 10 11.61 -14.72 -17.83
CA THR A 10 10.37 -14.00 -17.56
C THR A 10 10.49 -13.09 -16.33
N SER A 11 9.57 -12.12 -16.19
CA SER A 11 9.53 -11.20 -15.04
C SER A 11 9.15 -11.89 -13.73
N ARG A 12 8.64 -13.13 -13.83
CA ARG A 12 8.25 -14.02 -12.73
C ARG A 12 8.57 -15.48 -13.09
N PRO A 13 9.03 -16.32 -12.16
CA PRO A 13 9.30 -16.03 -10.74
C PRO A 13 10.55 -15.16 -10.54
N LEU A 14 10.88 -14.80 -9.28
CA LEU A 14 12.02 -13.94 -8.97
C LEU A 14 13.34 -14.51 -9.50
N ALA A 15 13.50 -15.84 -9.50
CA ALA A 15 14.64 -16.53 -10.10
C ALA A 15 14.83 -16.17 -11.59
N ALA A 16 13.75 -16.17 -12.39
CA ALA A 16 13.81 -15.85 -13.81
C ALA A 16 14.14 -14.36 -14.05
N TYR A 17 13.61 -13.47 -13.21
CA TYR A 17 13.94 -12.05 -13.26
C TYR A 17 15.44 -11.82 -12.98
N LEU A 18 15.97 -12.40 -11.90
CA LEU A 18 17.37 -12.26 -11.53
C LEU A 18 18.29 -12.91 -12.58
N LYS A 19 17.91 -14.06 -13.14
CA LYS A 19 18.62 -14.66 -14.27
C LYS A 19 18.73 -13.70 -15.46
N ALA A 20 17.63 -13.03 -15.82
CA ALA A 20 17.63 -12.03 -16.88
C ALA A 20 18.64 -10.90 -16.62
N MET A 21 18.68 -10.42 -15.37
CA MET A 21 19.65 -9.42 -14.92
C MET A 21 21.09 -9.94 -14.98
N GLY A 22 21.31 -11.21 -14.63
CA GLY A 22 22.62 -11.86 -14.73
C GLY A 22 23.11 -11.95 -16.17
N ILE A 23 22.24 -12.32 -17.10
CA ILE A 23 22.57 -12.38 -18.53
C ILE A 23 22.95 -11.00 -19.06
N LEU A 24 22.15 -9.96 -18.76
CA LEU A 24 22.49 -8.58 -19.15
C LEU A 24 23.84 -8.15 -18.56
N ARG A 25 24.06 -8.43 -17.27
CA ARG A 25 25.30 -8.05 -16.58
C ARG A 25 26.52 -8.72 -17.22
N ILE A 26 26.50 -10.05 -17.35
CA ILE A 26 27.64 -10.80 -17.87
C ILE A 26 27.90 -10.43 -19.34
N THR A 27 26.85 -10.31 -20.16
CA THR A 27 27.00 -9.89 -21.56
C THR A 27 27.61 -8.50 -21.64
N GLY A 28 27.09 -7.54 -20.87
CA GLY A 28 27.57 -6.16 -20.83
C GLY A 28 29.00 -5.99 -20.30
N GLU A 29 29.45 -6.88 -19.43
CA GLU A 29 30.81 -6.86 -18.85
C GLU A 29 31.84 -7.58 -19.71
N GLN A 30 31.48 -8.72 -20.29
CA GLN A 30 32.45 -9.70 -20.80
C GLN A 30 32.34 -9.98 -22.31
N LEU A 31 31.23 -9.60 -22.97
CA LEU A 31 31.01 -9.89 -24.40
C LEU A 31 30.80 -8.63 -25.23
N ASP A 32 29.78 -7.83 -24.92
CA ASP A 32 29.37 -6.65 -25.67
C ASP A 32 29.01 -5.50 -24.72
N LYS A 33 29.88 -4.49 -24.65
CA LYS A 33 29.68 -3.30 -23.81
C LYS A 33 28.47 -2.45 -24.22
N GLY A 34 27.99 -2.60 -25.47
CA GLY A 34 26.80 -1.95 -25.99
C GLY A 34 25.50 -2.69 -25.67
N ALA A 35 25.58 -3.88 -25.07
CA ALA A 35 24.41 -4.70 -24.79
C ALA A 35 23.39 -3.96 -23.89
N CYS A 36 22.15 -3.94 -24.35
CA CYS A 36 21.00 -3.36 -23.67
C CYS A 36 19.95 -4.43 -23.38
N GLY A 37 19.21 -4.28 -22.28
CA GLY A 37 18.11 -5.17 -21.93
C GLY A 37 16.80 -4.42 -21.72
N PHE A 38 15.67 -5.06 -21.97
CA PHE A 38 14.33 -4.51 -21.69
C PHE A 38 13.26 -5.61 -21.59
N TRP A 39 12.10 -5.24 -21.06
CA TRP A 39 10.96 -6.13 -20.88
C TRP A 39 9.89 -5.89 -21.95
N ARG A 40 9.44 -6.96 -22.61
CA ARG A 40 8.32 -6.96 -23.55
C ARG A 40 7.29 -7.98 -23.08
N ASN A 41 6.13 -7.51 -22.58
CA ASN A 41 5.06 -8.39 -22.04
C ASN A 41 5.53 -9.37 -20.96
N GLY A 42 6.49 -8.97 -20.12
CA GLY A 42 7.05 -9.83 -19.07
C GLY A 42 8.14 -10.80 -19.55
N LEU A 43 8.47 -10.80 -20.84
CA LEU A 43 9.64 -11.50 -21.40
C LEU A 43 10.83 -10.54 -21.46
N PHE A 44 12.02 -11.00 -21.09
CA PHE A 44 13.24 -10.21 -21.22
C PHE A 44 13.81 -10.33 -22.64
N VAL A 45 14.22 -9.19 -23.20
CA VAL A 45 14.84 -9.09 -24.53
C VAL A 45 16.20 -8.44 -24.37
N LEU A 46 17.22 -9.08 -24.96
CA LEU A 46 18.58 -8.58 -25.01
C LEU A 46 18.85 -8.01 -26.41
N SER A 47 19.19 -6.73 -26.51
CA SER A 47 19.64 -6.09 -27.74
C SER A 47 21.16 -5.99 -27.71
N SER A 48 21.84 -6.67 -28.63
CA SER A 48 23.30 -6.81 -28.64
C SER A 48 23.82 -6.95 -30.08
N ASP A 49 25.11 -6.74 -30.31
CA ASP A 49 25.74 -6.96 -31.62
C ASP A 49 25.98 -8.45 -31.94
N VAL A 50 25.74 -9.34 -30.98
CA VAL A 50 25.80 -10.79 -31.17
C VAL A 50 24.43 -11.38 -31.46
N ASP A 51 24.41 -12.57 -32.06
CA ASP A 51 23.20 -13.36 -32.25
C ASP A 51 23.03 -14.43 -31.16
N ARG A 52 21.92 -15.18 -31.25
CA ARG A 52 21.59 -16.30 -30.34
C ARG A 52 22.73 -17.30 -30.21
N GLN A 53 23.36 -17.69 -31.32
CA GLN A 53 24.39 -18.74 -31.33
C GLN A 53 25.67 -18.25 -30.67
N LYS A 54 26.14 -17.05 -31.02
CA LYS A 54 27.30 -16.42 -30.41
C LYS A 54 27.12 -16.18 -28.91
N LEU A 55 25.90 -15.84 -28.47
CA LEU A 55 25.59 -15.72 -27.05
C LEU A 55 25.76 -17.05 -26.31
N CYS A 56 25.24 -18.15 -26.86
CA CYS A 56 25.44 -19.50 -26.32
C CYS A 56 26.93 -19.87 -26.27
N ASP A 57 27.64 -19.69 -27.39
CA ASP A 57 29.05 -20.04 -27.50
C ASP A 57 29.88 -19.29 -26.46
N PHE A 58 29.61 -18.00 -26.25
CA PHE A 58 30.25 -17.20 -25.22
C PHE A 58 30.07 -17.79 -23.82
N PHE A 59 28.85 -18.13 -23.40
CA PHE A 59 28.61 -18.70 -22.07
C PHE A 59 29.28 -20.07 -21.90
N LEU A 60 29.33 -20.89 -22.96
CA LEU A 60 29.95 -22.20 -22.92
C LEU A 60 31.47 -22.12 -22.82
N THR A 61 32.13 -21.20 -23.53
CA THR A 61 33.59 -21.25 -23.72
C THR A 61 34.36 -20.09 -23.08
N ALA A 62 33.74 -18.93 -22.90
CA ALA A 62 34.45 -17.69 -22.56
C ALA A 62 33.98 -17.05 -21.24
N TYR A 63 32.75 -17.29 -20.80
CA TYR A 63 32.20 -16.73 -19.56
C TYR A 63 33.09 -17.02 -18.34
N ILE A 64 33.43 -15.97 -17.59
CA ILE A 64 34.23 -16.00 -16.37
C ILE A 64 33.30 -15.79 -15.16
N PRO A 65 33.11 -16.80 -14.28
CA PRO A 65 32.27 -16.64 -13.10
C PRO A 65 32.82 -15.64 -12.08
N THR A 66 31.93 -14.82 -11.51
CA THR A 66 32.29 -13.89 -10.44
C THR A 66 32.61 -14.67 -9.15
N PRO A 67 33.71 -14.37 -8.43
CA PRO A 67 34.00 -15.03 -7.16
C PRO A 67 32.98 -14.69 -6.07
N VAL A 68 32.09 -15.64 -5.75
CA VAL A 68 31.05 -15.52 -4.71
C VAL A 68 31.44 -16.38 -3.50
N VAL A 69 31.77 -15.73 -2.38
CA VAL A 69 32.27 -16.41 -1.18
C VAL A 69 31.60 -15.87 0.08
N THR A 70 31.33 -16.73 1.06
CA THR A 70 30.72 -16.36 2.35
C THR A 70 31.50 -16.99 3.51
N PRO A 71 32.80 -16.68 3.70
CA PRO A 71 33.59 -17.26 4.79
C PRO A 71 33.03 -16.94 6.19
N TRP A 72 32.05 -16.04 6.30
CA TRP A 72 31.37 -15.69 7.54
C TRP A 72 30.13 -16.55 7.85
N ASN A 73 29.77 -17.51 7.00
CA ASN A 73 28.68 -18.45 7.23
C ASN A 73 29.20 -19.88 7.40
N GLY A 74 28.56 -20.65 8.30
CA GLY A 74 28.73 -22.10 8.35
C GLY A 74 27.98 -22.76 7.19
N GLY A 75 28.60 -23.75 6.53
CA GLY A 75 28.07 -24.37 5.31
C GLY A 75 28.65 -23.80 4.01
N SER A 76 29.51 -22.78 4.11
CA SER A 76 30.12 -22.07 2.97
C SER A 76 31.17 -22.89 2.21
N GLY A 77 31.62 -24.01 2.80
CA GLY A 77 32.69 -24.85 2.26
C GLY A 77 34.04 -24.60 2.91
N PHE A 78 34.20 -23.51 3.66
CA PHE A 78 35.46 -23.20 4.36
C PHE A 78 35.61 -23.97 5.68
N TYR A 79 34.53 -24.40 6.32
CA TYR A 79 34.60 -25.02 7.64
C TYR A 79 34.52 -26.56 7.59
N PRO A 80 35.07 -27.24 8.62
CA PRO A 80 34.86 -28.68 8.81
C PRO A 80 33.37 -29.02 8.89
N GLY A 81 33.00 -30.12 8.20
CA GLY A 81 31.62 -30.61 8.09
C GLY A 81 30.76 -29.86 7.07
N ASP A 82 31.29 -28.85 6.39
CA ASP A 82 30.62 -28.23 5.25
C ASP A 82 30.77 -29.12 4.00
N ASN A 83 29.84 -29.04 3.06
CA ASN A 83 30.02 -29.66 1.74
C ASN A 83 31.11 -28.89 0.97
N ARG A 84 32.17 -29.59 0.55
CA ARG A 84 33.34 -29.01 -0.11
C ARG A 84 33.45 -29.31 -1.62
N GLU A 85 32.49 -30.03 -2.19
CA GLU A 85 32.47 -30.42 -3.61
C GLU A 85 32.79 -29.24 -4.55
N GLY A 86 32.06 -28.13 -4.41
CA GLY A 86 32.23 -26.95 -5.27
C GLY A 86 33.54 -26.20 -5.01
N ILE A 87 33.86 -25.94 -3.74
CA ILE A 87 35.06 -25.14 -3.39
C ILE A 87 36.36 -25.88 -3.73
N ASP A 88 36.41 -27.21 -3.54
CA ASP A 88 37.59 -28.00 -3.85
C ASP A 88 37.78 -28.19 -5.36
N PHE A 89 36.68 -28.35 -6.11
CA PHE A 89 36.73 -28.35 -7.57
C PHE A 89 37.34 -27.05 -8.11
N ILE A 90 36.85 -25.89 -7.65
CA ILE A 90 37.36 -24.59 -8.11
C ILE A 90 38.82 -24.38 -7.68
N ALA A 91 39.17 -24.78 -6.45
CA ALA A 91 40.53 -24.65 -5.94
C ALA A 91 41.53 -25.51 -6.71
N GLY A 92 41.13 -26.72 -7.13
CA GLY A 92 41.97 -27.65 -7.89
C GLY A 92 41.92 -27.47 -9.41
N SER A 93 41.01 -26.64 -9.95
CA SER A 93 40.88 -26.45 -11.39
C SER A 93 42.03 -25.64 -11.99
N GLU A 94 42.55 -26.11 -13.13
CA GLU A 94 43.50 -25.38 -13.97
C GLU A 94 42.83 -24.48 -15.02
N ASN A 95 41.49 -24.51 -15.11
CA ASN A 95 40.76 -23.73 -16.12
C ASN A 95 41.01 -22.22 -15.90
N PRO A 96 41.47 -21.47 -16.94
CA PRO A 96 41.78 -20.05 -16.80
C PRO A 96 40.56 -19.21 -16.40
N ARG A 97 39.33 -19.63 -16.75
CA ARG A 97 38.08 -18.96 -16.36
C ARG A 97 37.85 -18.96 -14.85
N LEU A 98 38.48 -19.88 -14.11
CA LEU A 98 38.35 -19.99 -12.66
C LEU A 98 39.55 -19.38 -11.90
N ALA A 99 40.51 -18.77 -12.59
CA ALA A 99 41.75 -18.27 -11.98
C ALA A 99 41.51 -17.24 -10.88
N ALA A 100 40.65 -16.25 -11.12
CA ALA A 100 40.30 -15.23 -10.13
C ALA A 100 39.58 -15.83 -8.90
N TYR A 101 38.71 -16.82 -9.13
CA TYR A 101 37.98 -17.52 -8.08
C TYR A 101 38.93 -18.37 -7.23
N ARG A 102 39.80 -19.16 -7.86
CA ARG A 102 40.84 -19.95 -7.21
C ARG A 102 41.75 -19.07 -6.34
N ALA A 103 42.20 -17.92 -6.87
CA ALA A 103 42.99 -16.96 -6.11
C ALA A 103 42.25 -16.40 -4.89
N THR A 104 40.95 -16.13 -5.02
CA THR A 104 40.09 -15.66 -3.93
C THR A 104 39.97 -16.71 -2.81
N ILE A 105 39.71 -17.98 -3.16
CA ILE A 105 39.62 -19.09 -2.20
C ILE A 105 40.97 -19.28 -1.49
N ALA A 106 42.08 -19.30 -2.23
CA ALA A 106 43.42 -19.44 -1.66
C ALA A 106 43.74 -18.30 -0.69
N ARG A 107 43.33 -17.07 -0.99
CA ARG A 107 43.55 -15.92 -0.12
C ARG A 107 42.80 -16.06 1.21
N ILE A 108 41.56 -16.54 1.19
CA ILE A 108 40.76 -16.78 2.40
C ILE A 108 41.35 -17.91 3.24
N ARG A 109 41.72 -19.04 2.61
CA ARG A 109 42.37 -20.17 3.28
C ARG A 109 43.67 -19.76 3.98
N ASN A 110 44.34 -18.73 3.48
CA ASN A 110 45.56 -18.20 4.06
C ASN A 110 45.36 -17.27 5.28
N TRP A 111 44.12 -16.93 5.66
CA TRP A 111 43.90 -16.14 6.87
C TRP A 111 44.20 -16.97 8.15
N PRO A 112 44.72 -16.34 9.23
CA PRO A 112 45.15 -17.03 10.45
C PRO A 112 44.10 -17.97 11.04
N GLU A 113 42.83 -17.57 11.02
CA GLU A 113 41.71 -18.31 11.59
C GLU A 113 41.45 -19.60 10.80
N PHE A 114 41.53 -19.55 9.47
CA PHE A 114 41.36 -20.71 8.59
C PHE A 114 42.60 -21.60 8.56
N ARG A 115 43.81 -21.03 8.58
CA ARG A 115 45.06 -21.82 8.74
C ARG A 115 45.07 -22.62 10.04
N LYS A 116 44.68 -21.97 11.16
CA LYS A 116 44.58 -22.62 12.46
C LYS A 116 43.53 -23.74 12.42
N LEU A 117 42.41 -23.51 11.73
CA LEU A 117 41.36 -24.50 11.54
C LEU A 117 41.84 -25.71 10.72
N ASP A 118 42.58 -25.47 9.65
CA ASP A 118 43.15 -26.53 8.80
C ASP A 118 44.26 -27.32 9.52
N SER A 119 45.04 -26.68 10.40
CA SER A 119 46.07 -27.36 11.21
C SER A 119 45.51 -28.11 12.43
N THR A 120 44.21 -28.00 12.73
CA THR A 120 43.61 -28.62 13.91
C THR A 120 43.15 -30.05 13.61
N SER A 121 43.90 -31.04 14.07
CA SER A 121 43.61 -32.46 13.81
C SER A 121 42.49 -33.05 14.67
N HIS A 122 42.20 -32.46 15.84
CA HIS A 122 41.20 -33.01 16.77
C HIS A 122 39.79 -32.47 16.48
N PRO A 123 38.78 -33.33 16.18
CA PRO A 123 37.45 -32.88 15.74
C PRO A 123 36.71 -31.99 16.75
N GLY A 124 36.93 -32.22 18.06
CA GLY A 124 36.33 -31.41 19.12
C GLY A 124 36.84 -29.96 19.12
N ASP A 125 38.15 -29.79 18.89
CA ASP A 125 38.80 -28.48 18.88
C ASP A 125 38.45 -27.70 17.62
N ALA A 126 38.38 -28.39 16.47
CA ALA A 126 37.92 -27.79 15.22
C ALA A 126 36.46 -27.29 15.32
N LYS A 127 35.58 -28.03 16.00
CA LYS A 127 34.19 -27.62 16.26
C LYS A 127 34.11 -26.42 17.19
N LYS A 128 34.97 -26.36 18.22
CA LYS A 128 35.08 -25.22 19.14
C LYS A 128 35.57 -23.98 18.39
N LEU A 129 36.61 -24.10 17.57
CA LEU A 129 37.16 -23.01 16.78
C LEU A 129 36.16 -22.51 15.71
N LYS A 130 35.42 -23.41 15.04
CA LYS A 130 34.30 -23.04 14.15
C LYS A 130 33.28 -22.15 14.86
N ARG A 131 32.89 -22.52 16.10
CA ARG A 131 31.96 -21.71 16.90
C ARG A 131 32.56 -20.37 17.33
N GLU A 132 33.85 -20.33 17.66
CA GLU A 132 34.54 -19.09 18.01
C GLU A 132 34.57 -18.11 16.84
N ILE A 133 34.98 -18.57 15.65
CA ILE A 133 35.03 -17.77 14.42
C ILE A 133 33.62 -17.26 14.04
N LEU A 134 32.60 -18.11 14.10
CA LEU A 134 31.23 -17.72 13.73
C LEU A 134 30.53 -16.87 14.81
N GLY A 135 30.83 -17.10 16.09
CA GLY A 135 30.14 -16.49 17.23
C GLY A 135 30.61 -15.07 17.55
N ASN A 136 31.90 -14.76 17.34
CA ASN A 136 32.49 -13.47 17.72
C ASN A 136 32.96 -12.61 16.54
N SER A 137 32.83 -13.07 15.28
CA SER A 137 33.61 -12.49 14.18
C SER A 137 32.87 -12.29 12.84
N LYS A 138 31.54 -12.44 12.74
CA LYS A 138 30.83 -12.24 11.45
C LYS A 138 31.10 -10.86 10.83
N ALA A 139 31.01 -9.81 11.65
CA ALA A 139 31.32 -8.43 11.22
C ALA A 139 32.80 -8.25 10.85
N ALA A 140 33.72 -8.82 11.65
CA ALA A 140 35.16 -8.74 11.39
C ALA A 140 35.56 -9.46 10.10
N LEU A 141 34.97 -10.63 9.82
CA LEU A 141 35.18 -11.37 8.58
C LEU A 141 34.66 -10.58 7.37
N LEU A 142 33.48 -9.96 7.48
CA LEU A 142 32.96 -9.09 6.41
C LEU A 142 33.86 -7.86 6.16
N GLN A 143 34.32 -7.20 7.22
CA GLN A 143 35.29 -6.11 7.12
C GLN A 143 36.60 -6.56 6.45
N ARG A 144 37.11 -7.72 6.85
CA ARG A 144 38.32 -8.31 6.25
C ARG A 144 38.10 -8.69 4.79
N CYS A 145 36.93 -9.23 4.44
CA CYS A 145 36.57 -9.51 3.06
C CYS A 145 36.64 -8.23 2.23
N ARG A 146 36.03 -7.15 2.71
CA ARG A 146 36.04 -5.85 2.02
C ARG A 146 37.43 -5.25 1.89
N ALA A 147 38.29 -5.44 2.88
CA ALA A 147 39.65 -4.88 2.90
C ALA A 147 40.68 -5.71 2.11
N GLN A 148 40.50 -7.03 2.01
CA GLN A 148 41.53 -7.93 1.50
C GLN A 148 41.11 -8.70 0.24
N LEU A 149 39.83 -8.87 -0.08
CA LEU A 149 39.48 -9.61 -1.30
C LEU A 149 39.69 -8.74 -2.56
N PRO A 150 39.91 -9.38 -3.73
CA PRO A 150 39.98 -8.66 -5.00
C PRO A 150 38.71 -7.86 -5.29
N GLU A 151 38.85 -6.80 -6.10
CA GLU A 151 37.74 -5.89 -6.43
C GLU A 151 36.54 -6.61 -7.08
N CYS A 152 36.79 -7.68 -7.83
CA CYS A 152 35.74 -8.50 -8.42
C CYS A 152 34.81 -9.19 -7.41
N CYS A 153 35.18 -9.25 -6.12
CA CYS A 153 34.32 -9.76 -5.04
C CYS A 153 33.38 -8.68 -4.46
N LEU A 154 33.66 -7.39 -4.68
CA LEU A 154 32.91 -6.30 -4.04
C LEU A 154 31.42 -6.29 -4.40
N PRO A 155 30.99 -6.54 -5.66
CA PRO A 155 29.57 -6.56 -6.00
C PRO A 155 28.77 -7.57 -5.16
N TRP A 156 29.36 -8.73 -4.84
CA TRP A 156 28.73 -9.72 -3.96
C TRP A 156 28.61 -9.21 -2.52
N LEU A 157 29.67 -8.59 -1.99
CA LEU A 157 29.65 -8.05 -0.63
C LEU A 157 28.61 -6.94 -0.47
N ASP A 158 28.53 -6.05 -1.46
CA ASP A 158 27.61 -4.91 -1.49
C ASP A 158 26.15 -5.36 -1.68
N ALA A 159 25.91 -6.39 -2.47
CA ALA A 159 24.57 -6.98 -2.63
C ALA A 159 24.13 -7.75 -1.39
N ALA A 160 25.03 -8.47 -0.71
CA ALA A 160 24.68 -9.32 0.42
C ALA A 160 24.54 -8.54 1.74
N SER A 161 25.32 -7.48 1.94
CA SER A 161 25.42 -6.80 3.24
C SER A 161 25.90 -5.36 3.18
N ILE A 162 25.51 -4.59 4.19
CA ILE A 162 26.04 -3.26 4.48
C ILE A 162 26.66 -3.29 5.88
N LEU A 163 27.92 -2.83 5.98
CA LEU A 163 28.60 -2.65 7.26
C LEU A 163 28.16 -1.32 7.88
N THR A 164 27.44 -1.38 9.01
CA THR A 164 27.12 -0.20 9.83
C THR A 164 28.06 -0.11 11.03
N TRP A 165 27.96 0.98 11.80
CA TRP A 165 28.76 1.19 13.01
C TRP A 165 28.36 0.23 14.15
N GLU A 166 27.12 -0.26 14.20
CA GLU A 166 26.67 -1.23 15.20
C GLU A 166 26.92 -2.67 14.75
N LYS A 167 26.34 -3.03 13.61
CA LYS A 167 26.30 -4.41 13.11
C LYS A 167 26.09 -4.47 11.60
N PRO A 168 26.52 -5.55 10.93
CA PRO A 168 26.14 -5.79 9.54
C PRO A 168 24.62 -5.87 9.39
N VAL A 169 24.09 -5.21 8.36
CA VAL A 169 22.70 -5.36 7.92
C VAL A 169 22.72 -6.16 6.62
N PHE A 170 21.87 -7.18 6.51
CA PHE A 170 21.82 -8.08 5.36
C PHE A 170 20.67 -7.74 4.43
N ALA A 171 20.89 -7.88 3.12
CA ALA A 171 19.86 -7.67 2.12
C ALA A 171 18.81 -8.77 2.18
N PRO A 172 17.50 -8.46 2.28
CA PRO A 172 16.45 -9.48 2.28
C PRO A 172 16.48 -10.39 1.04
N LEU A 173 16.89 -9.84 -0.12
CA LEU A 173 17.08 -10.58 -1.37
C LEU A 173 18.05 -11.77 -1.21
N LEU A 174 19.10 -11.62 -0.40
CA LEU A 174 20.13 -12.64 -0.19
C LEU A 174 20.12 -13.20 1.24
N GLY A 175 18.97 -13.08 1.90
CA GLY A 175 18.71 -13.63 3.22
C GLY A 175 19.61 -13.06 4.32
N THR A 176 20.29 -13.93 5.08
CA THR A 176 21.11 -13.51 6.24
C THR A 176 22.61 -13.43 5.92
N GLY A 177 22.93 -12.83 4.76
CA GLY A 177 24.28 -12.63 4.28
C GLY A 177 24.75 -13.77 3.37
N GLY A 178 23.94 -14.08 2.36
CA GLY A 178 24.23 -15.12 1.38
C GLY A 178 23.63 -16.49 1.72
N ASN A 179 22.59 -16.52 2.57
CA ASN A 179 21.96 -17.77 2.96
C ASN A 179 20.50 -17.67 3.41
N GLU A 180 19.85 -18.82 3.36
CA GLU A 180 18.46 -19.00 3.74
C GLU A 180 18.27 -20.36 4.45
N GLY A 181 17.92 -20.31 5.74
CA GLY A 181 17.90 -21.52 6.57
C GLY A 181 19.24 -22.25 6.54
N ARG A 182 19.26 -23.45 5.92
CA ARG A 182 20.47 -24.28 5.73
C ARG A 182 21.08 -24.17 4.34
N LEU A 183 20.44 -23.45 3.43
CA LEU A 183 20.88 -23.28 2.05
C LEU A 183 21.89 -22.13 1.97
N GLU A 184 23.15 -22.47 1.67
CA GLU A 184 24.20 -21.48 1.40
C GLU A 184 24.27 -21.17 -0.09
N TYR A 185 24.05 -19.90 -0.46
CA TYR A 185 24.03 -19.50 -1.86
C TYR A 185 25.42 -19.56 -2.50
N SER A 186 26.48 -19.15 -1.79
CA SER A 186 27.85 -19.22 -2.30
C SER A 186 28.29 -20.66 -2.59
N ASN A 187 27.99 -21.59 -1.69
CA ASN A 187 28.34 -22.99 -1.87
C ASN A 187 27.51 -23.63 -2.99
N THR A 188 26.22 -23.32 -3.06
CA THR A 188 25.36 -23.78 -4.16
C THR A 188 25.82 -23.23 -5.51
N PHE A 189 26.30 -21.98 -5.56
CA PHE A 189 26.89 -21.36 -6.73
C PHE A 189 28.16 -22.08 -7.18
N MET A 190 29.09 -22.33 -6.25
CA MET A 190 30.32 -23.09 -6.52
C MET A 190 30.04 -24.52 -7.00
N ARG A 191 29.05 -25.20 -6.42
CA ARG A 191 28.62 -26.53 -6.86
C ARG A 191 27.97 -26.50 -8.24
N SER A 192 27.22 -25.44 -8.57
CA SER A 192 26.65 -25.25 -9.91
C SER A 192 27.75 -25.06 -10.96
N ILE A 193 28.79 -24.29 -10.64
CA ILE A 193 29.99 -24.15 -11.48
C ILE A 193 30.67 -25.52 -11.67
N ALA A 194 30.95 -26.23 -10.58
CA ALA A 194 31.59 -27.55 -10.65
C ALA A 194 30.79 -28.52 -11.52
N ARG A 195 29.45 -28.51 -11.39
CA ARG A 195 28.56 -29.30 -12.23
C ARG A 195 28.70 -28.91 -13.69
N ILE A 196 28.46 -27.65 -14.04
CA ILE A 196 28.49 -27.15 -15.43
C ILE A 196 29.82 -27.46 -16.11
N PHE A 197 30.94 -27.25 -15.42
CA PHE A 197 32.28 -27.47 -15.97
C PHE A 197 32.66 -28.96 -16.08
N SER A 198 31.88 -29.86 -15.47
CA SER A 198 32.07 -31.31 -15.54
C SER A 198 31.08 -32.00 -16.49
N LEU A 199 30.14 -31.26 -17.08
CA LEU A 199 29.20 -31.81 -18.06
C LEU A 199 29.88 -31.98 -19.42
N GLU A 200 29.41 -32.97 -20.18
CA GLU A 200 29.72 -33.08 -21.60
C GLU A 200 29.19 -31.86 -22.38
N GLN A 201 29.85 -31.51 -23.47
CA GLN A 201 29.60 -30.26 -24.20
C GLN A 201 28.14 -30.13 -24.66
N ASP A 202 27.55 -31.21 -25.18
CA ASP A 202 26.17 -31.22 -25.69
C ASP A 202 25.14 -31.08 -24.56
N GLU A 203 25.35 -31.75 -23.43
CA GLU A 203 24.48 -31.63 -22.26
C GLU A 203 24.57 -30.23 -21.64
N CYS A 204 25.79 -29.69 -21.53
CA CYS A 204 26.02 -28.32 -21.06
C CYS A 204 25.34 -27.28 -21.96
N ARG A 205 25.41 -27.46 -23.29
CA ARG A 205 24.68 -26.63 -24.27
C ARG A 205 23.17 -26.75 -24.10
N ALA A 206 22.63 -27.96 -24.01
CA ALA A 206 21.19 -28.15 -23.84
C ALA A 206 20.67 -27.50 -22.56
N PHE A 207 21.42 -27.61 -21.45
CA PHE A 207 21.07 -26.95 -20.19
C PHE A 207 21.12 -25.42 -20.33
N LEU A 208 22.11 -24.87 -21.04
CA LEU A 208 22.20 -23.44 -21.29
C LEU A 208 21.06 -22.93 -22.18
N GLU A 209 20.75 -23.64 -23.26
CA GLU A 209 19.66 -23.27 -24.17
C GLU A 209 18.30 -23.33 -23.47
N ALA A 210 18.10 -24.28 -22.55
CA ALA A 210 16.93 -24.30 -21.66
C ALA A 210 16.88 -23.07 -20.74
N ALA A 211 18.01 -22.66 -20.14
CA ALA A 211 18.08 -21.48 -19.28
C ALA A 211 17.82 -20.17 -20.04
N LEU A 212 18.38 -20.00 -21.24
CA LEU A 212 18.26 -18.77 -22.04
C LEU A 212 16.95 -18.69 -22.81
N PHE A 213 16.53 -19.78 -23.44
CA PHE A 213 15.45 -19.81 -24.43
C PHE A 213 14.27 -20.72 -24.04
N GLY A 214 14.29 -21.31 -22.85
CA GLY A 214 13.17 -22.14 -22.38
C GLY A 214 12.98 -23.42 -23.21
N GLU A 215 14.04 -23.87 -23.89
CA GLU A 215 14.02 -25.15 -24.60
C GLU A 215 13.81 -26.31 -23.62
N ALA A 216 13.11 -27.36 -24.06
CA ALA A 216 12.87 -28.53 -23.22
C ALA A 216 14.17 -29.32 -23.01
N VAL A 217 14.44 -29.70 -21.76
CA VAL A 217 15.64 -30.46 -21.40
C VAL A 217 15.35 -31.54 -20.36
N GLY A 218 15.95 -32.71 -20.54
CA GLY A 218 15.88 -33.83 -19.60
C GLY A 218 17.06 -33.84 -18.62
N ASN A 219 17.11 -34.85 -17.76
CA ASN A 219 18.27 -35.16 -16.89
C ASN A 219 18.75 -34.03 -15.94
N LEU A 220 17.87 -33.07 -15.65
CA LEU A 220 18.17 -32.01 -14.71
C LEU A 220 18.45 -32.58 -13.30
N PRO A 221 19.52 -32.11 -12.62
CA PRO A 221 19.84 -32.58 -11.28
C PRO A 221 18.79 -32.09 -10.27
N LYS A 222 18.63 -32.85 -9.20
CA LYS A 222 17.84 -32.44 -8.04
C LYS A 222 18.63 -31.46 -7.19
N ALA A 223 18.05 -30.29 -6.90
CA ALA A 223 18.66 -29.32 -6.02
C ALA A 223 17.57 -28.46 -5.33
N PRO A 224 17.85 -27.88 -4.15
CA PRO A 224 16.94 -26.94 -3.51
C PRO A 224 16.84 -25.65 -4.34
N ALA A 225 15.62 -25.24 -4.68
CA ALA A 225 15.36 -24.02 -5.46
C ALA A 225 15.55 -22.71 -4.67
N GLY A 226 15.58 -22.79 -3.33
CA GLY A 226 15.64 -21.62 -2.43
C GLY A 226 14.38 -20.75 -2.50
N GLN A 227 14.46 -19.54 -1.93
CA GLN A 227 13.32 -18.60 -1.88
C GLN A 227 12.91 -18.02 -3.24
N PHE A 228 13.74 -18.13 -4.28
CA PHE A 228 13.58 -17.39 -5.53
C PHE A 228 12.54 -17.99 -6.49
N ASP A 229 12.22 -19.27 -6.32
CA ASP A 229 11.27 -20.00 -7.15
C ASP A 229 10.26 -20.79 -6.31
N PRO A 230 9.10 -20.21 -5.98
CA PRO A 230 8.05 -20.91 -5.22
C PRO A 230 7.60 -22.22 -5.89
N GLY A 231 7.56 -22.29 -7.22
CA GLY A 231 7.05 -23.47 -7.93
C GLY A 231 7.94 -24.71 -7.78
N HIS A 232 9.25 -24.49 -7.61
CA HIS A 232 10.24 -25.54 -7.45
C HIS A 232 10.76 -25.68 -6.01
N ALA A 233 10.22 -24.91 -5.05
CA ALA A 233 10.64 -24.95 -3.65
C ALA A 233 10.25 -26.25 -2.91
N GLY A 234 9.50 -27.15 -3.55
CA GLY A 234 9.04 -28.44 -3.00
C GLY A 234 7.90 -28.32 -1.98
N GLY A 235 7.11 -29.39 -1.83
CA GLY A 235 5.96 -29.46 -0.92
C GLY A 235 4.67 -29.91 -1.61
N CYS A 236 3.68 -30.35 -0.82
CA CYS A 236 2.41 -30.87 -1.35
C CYS A 236 1.73 -29.83 -2.25
N ASN A 237 1.33 -30.23 -3.46
CA ASN A 237 0.64 -29.40 -4.45
C ASN A 237 1.42 -28.17 -4.96
N GLN A 238 2.76 -28.12 -4.81
CA GLN A 238 3.60 -27.02 -5.32
C GLN A 238 4.14 -27.31 -6.73
N ALA A 239 4.12 -28.57 -7.17
CA ALA A 239 4.51 -29.01 -8.51
C ALA A 239 3.52 -30.08 -9.04
N MET A 240 3.61 -30.43 -10.33
CA MET A 240 2.85 -31.53 -10.92
C MET A 240 3.36 -32.87 -10.40
N GLY A 241 2.71 -33.41 -9.37
CA GLY A 241 3.02 -34.72 -8.77
C GLY A 241 2.86 -34.75 -7.25
N PRO A 242 2.63 -35.93 -6.64
CA PRO A 242 2.30 -36.04 -5.22
C PRO A 242 3.47 -35.73 -4.28
N ASP A 243 4.72 -35.98 -4.69
CA ASP A 243 5.92 -35.74 -3.86
C ASP A 243 7.19 -35.58 -4.72
N LEU A 244 7.58 -34.34 -5.00
CA LEU A 244 8.97 -34.01 -5.38
C LEU A 244 9.58 -33.26 -4.20
N ALA A 245 10.20 -33.99 -3.28
CA ALA A 245 10.97 -33.41 -2.19
C ALA A 245 12.11 -32.52 -2.71
N ASP A 246 12.67 -32.86 -3.88
CA ASP A 246 13.64 -32.06 -4.62
C ASP A 246 13.25 -32.02 -6.10
N ALA A 247 12.77 -30.85 -6.55
CA ALA A 247 12.47 -30.64 -7.96
C ALA A 247 13.78 -30.59 -8.79
N PRO A 248 13.74 -31.02 -10.07
CA PRO A 248 14.85 -30.78 -10.97
C PRO A 248 15.11 -29.27 -11.11
N VAL A 249 16.37 -28.85 -10.95
CA VAL A 249 16.80 -27.45 -11.10
C VAL A 249 17.97 -27.40 -12.06
N ASN A 250 17.90 -26.47 -13.01
CA ASN A 250 19.00 -26.24 -13.95
C ASN A 250 20.14 -25.45 -13.27
N PRO A 251 21.37 -25.97 -13.22
CA PRO A 251 22.52 -25.27 -12.65
C PRO A 251 22.78 -23.90 -13.27
N TRP A 252 22.49 -23.72 -14.57
CA TRP A 252 22.64 -22.43 -15.25
C TRP A 252 21.67 -21.38 -14.70
N ASP A 253 20.45 -21.77 -14.31
CA ASP A 253 19.49 -20.83 -13.72
C ASP A 253 20.01 -20.29 -12.39
N PHE A 254 20.54 -21.16 -11.52
CA PHE A 254 21.09 -20.75 -10.23
C PHE A 254 22.36 -19.90 -10.39
N LEU A 255 23.22 -20.25 -11.32
CA LEU A 255 24.42 -19.47 -11.61
C LEU A 255 24.04 -18.06 -12.09
N LEU A 256 23.19 -17.96 -13.11
CA LEU A 256 22.82 -16.66 -13.70
C LEU A 256 21.96 -15.82 -12.74
N LEU A 257 21.09 -16.42 -11.92
CA LEU A 257 20.32 -15.66 -10.93
C LEU A 257 21.23 -15.03 -9.87
N ILE A 258 22.27 -15.74 -9.41
CA ILE A 258 23.23 -15.17 -8.46
C ILE A 258 23.98 -14.03 -9.14
N GLU A 259 24.50 -14.23 -10.36
CA GLU A 259 25.19 -13.18 -11.12
C GLU A 259 24.33 -11.92 -11.29
N GLY A 260 23.01 -12.05 -11.44
CA GLY A 260 22.08 -10.92 -11.52
C GLY A 260 21.77 -10.23 -10.19
N SER A 261 21.76 -10.98 -9.09
CA SER A 261 21.56 -10.44 -7.74
C SER A 261 22.66 -9.42 -7.35
N LEU A 262 23.86 -9.54 -7.94
CA LEU A 262 24.99 -8.63 -7.70
C LEU A 262 24.72 -7.19 -8.15
N LEU A 263 23.68 -6.95 -8.96
CA LEU A 263 23.28 -5.59 -9.34
C LEU A 263 22.49 -4.86 -8.23
N PHE A 264 22.04 -5.57 -7.20
CA PHE A 264 21.23 -5.02 -6.10
C PHE A 264 22.09 -4.61 -4.89
N ALA A 265 23.12 -3.80 -5.16
CA ALA A 265 24.05 -3.30 -4.15
C ALA A 265 23.35 -2.38 -3.13
N GLY A 266 23.57 -2.63 -1.84
CA GLY A 266 23.06 -1.81 -0.75
C GLY A 266 23.88 -0.54 -0.53
N THR A 267 23.23 0.52 -0.03
CA THR A 267 23.87 1.81 0.27
C THR A 267 23.50 2.33 1.66
N LEU A 268 24.39 3.12 2.27
CA LEU A 268 24.12 3.84 3.52
C LEU A 268 23.46 5.18 3.20
N VAL A 269 22.26 5.41 3.72
CA VAL A 269 21.48 6.64 3.48
C VAL A 269 21.32 7.41 4.77
N ARG A 270 21.63 8.72 4.76
CA ARG A 270 21.35 9.63 5.88
C ARG A 270 20.02 10.34 5.66
N ARG A 271 19.14 10.30 6.66
CA ARG A 271 17.76 10.84 6.60
C ARG A 271 17.62 12.22 7.29
N GLY A 272 18.70 12.99 7.32
CA GLY A 272 18.83 14.28 7.99
C GLY A 272 20.30 14.57 8.35
N VAL A 273 20.61 15.83 8.69
CA VAL A 273 21.99 16.22 9.08
C VAL A 273 22.44 15.50 10.34
N GLU A 274 21.52 15.28 11.29
CA GLU A 274 21.78 14.61 12.58
C GLU A 274 21.28 13.16 12.64
N ALA A 275 20.66 12.65 11.57
CA ALA A 275 20.11 11.29 11.56
C ALA A 275 21.22 10.25 11.35
N PRO A 276 21.20 9.10 12.06
CA PRO A 276 22.14 8.02 11.80
C PRO A 276 22.00 7.52 10.36
N ALA A 277 23.12 7.08 9.77
CA ALA A 277 23.09 6.43 8.46
C ALA A 277 22.39 5.07 8.60
N GLU A 278 21.33 4.86 7.82
CA GLU A 278 20.59 3.61 7.78
C GLU A 278 20.92 2.83 6.50
N ALA A 279 20.98 1.51 6.63
CA ALA A 279 21.11 0.59 5.51
C ALA A 279 19.86 0.65 4.61
N SER A 280 20.07 0.85 3.32
CA SER A 280 19.02 0.83 2.30
C SER A 280 19.41 -0.14 1.20
N PHE A 281 18.49 -1.03 0.83
CA PHE A 281 18.67 -1.93 -0.31
C PHE A 281 17.72 -1.52 -1.44
N PRO A 282 18.15 -1.63 -2.71
CA PRO A 282 17.34 -1.21 -3.84
C PRO A 282 15.95 -1.83 -3.83
N PHE A 283 14.93 -0.97 -3.85
CA PHE A 283 13.52 -1.34 -3.96
C PHE A 283 13.04 -2.39 -2.93
N CYS A 284 13.66 -2.39 -1.75
CA CYS A 284 13.26 -3.21 -0.62
C CYS A 284 12.54 -2.34 0.42
N VAL A 285 11.32 -2.75 0.82
CA VAL A 285 10.53 -2.05 1.82
C VAL A 285 10.00 -3.02 2.88
N ARG A 286 9.55 -2.50 4.02
CA ARG A 286 8.91 -3.33 5.05
C ARG A 286 7.57 -3.83 4.52
N GLU A 287 7.19 -5.05 4.92
CA GLU A 287 5.84 -5.52 4.61
C GLU A 287 4.80 -4.70 5.38
N LEU A 288 3.75 -4.33 4.67
CA LEU A 288 2.49 -3.90 5.27
C LEU A 288 1.44 -4.92 4.82
N ALA A 289 0.66 -5.48 5.74
CA ALA A 289 -0.39 -6.47 5.45
C ALA A 289 -1.56 -5.93 4.57
N ALA A 290 -1.36 -4.81 3.88
CA ALA A 290 -2.26 -4.20 2.92
C ALA A 290 -2.02 -4.79 1.52
N GLY A 291 -3.11 -5.26 0.89
CA GLY A 291 -3.06 -5.86 -0.46
C GLY A 291 -2.67 -7.35 -0.48
N PHE A 292 -2.47 -7.97 0.69
CA PHE A 292 -2.30 -9.42 0.84
C PHE A 292 -3.39 -9.94 1.79
N ALA A 293 -4.35 -10.70 1.26
CA ALA A 293 -5.54 -11.09 2.01
C ALA A 293 -5.25 -12.13 3.11
N SER A 294 -4.09 -12.81 3.06
CA SER A 294 -3.77 -13.95 3.92
C SER A 294 -2.65 -13.72 4.93
N SER A 295 -1.96 -12.57 4.96
CA SER A 295 -0.90 -12.37 5.96
C SER A 295 -1.48 -12.14 7.36
N SER A 296 -1.01 -12.93 8.33
CA SER A 296 -1.34 -12.74 9.73
C SER A 296 -0.41 -11.68 10.33
N LEU A 297 -0.86 -10.96 11.37
CA LEU A 297 -0.01 -9.99 12.09
C LEU A 297 1.19 -10.66 12.81
N HIS A 298 1.22 -11.99 12.85
CA HIS A 298 2.26 -12.79 13.50
C HIS A 298 3.25 -13.42 12.52
N ASP A 299 3.03 -13.31 11.20
CA ASP A 299 3.97 -13.84 10.22
C ASP A 299 5.24 -12.98 10.23
N GLN A 300 6.39 -13.60 10.53
CA GLN A 300 7.69 -12.93 10.54
C GLN A 300 8.16 -12.70 9.10
N SER A 301 7.64 -11.66 8.46
CA SER A 301 8.05 -11.26 7.11
C SER A 301 9.42 -10.60 7.09
N ARG A 302 10.23 -10.92 6.06
CA ARG A 302 11.50 -10.23 5.75
C ARG A 302 11.31 -8.95 4.93
N GLY A 303 10.07 -8.60 4.59
CA GLY A 303 9.73 -7.41 3.81
C GLY A 303 9.23 -7.74 2.41
N GLU A 304 9.19 -6.71 1.58
CA GLU A 304 8.75 -6.77 0.19
C GLU A 304 9.87 -6.33 -0.75
N LEU A 305 9.96 -7.01 -1.89
CA LEU A 305 10.86 -6.67 -3.00
C LEU A 305 10.04 -6.14 -4.17
N TRP A 306 10.50 -5.06 -4.79
CA TRP A 306 9.86 -4.44 -5.94
C TRP A 306 10.84 -4.43 -7.12
N MET A 307 10.67 -5.35 -8.05
CA MET A 307 11.58 -5.53 -9.18
C MET A 307 11.17 -4.66 -10.37
N PRO A 308 11.98 -3.68 -10.79
CA PRO A 308 11.60 -2.72 -11.82
C PRO A 308 11.42 -3.36 -13.20
N LEU A 309 10.44 -2.86 -13.95
CA LEU A 309 10.17 -3.23 -15.32
C LEU A 309 10.25 -1.99 -16.20
N TRP A 310 10.98 -2.09 -17.30
CA TRP A 310 11.15 -1.03 -18.29
C TRP A 310 11.05 -1.61 -19.70
N SER A 311 10.46 -0.85 -20.61
CA SER A 311 10.17 -1.26 -22.00
C SER A 311 11.19 -0.74 -23.00
N ARG A 312 11.95 0.30 -22.64
CA ARG A 312 13.00 0.88 -23.48
C ARG A 312 14.33 0.16 -23.24
N PRO A 313 15.12 -0.19 -24.27
CA PRO A 313 16.45 -0.77 -24.08
C PRO A 313 17.29 0.06 -23.12
N ALA A 314 17.81 -0.58 -22.07
CA ALA A 314 18.69 0.04 -21.08
C ALA A 314 20.02 -0.70 -21.04
N SER A 315 21.12 0.05 -21.15
CA SER A 315 22.48 -0.47 -21.01
C SER A 315 22.74 -0.96 -19.58
N LEU A 316 23.75 -1.81 -19.41
CA LEU A 316 24.19 -2.23 -18.08
C LEU A 316 24.54 -1.04 -17.16
N ARG A 317 25.12 0.03 -17.72
CA ARG A 317 25.46 1.25 -16.97
C ARG A 317 24.21 1.93 -16.41
N GLU A 318 23.17 2.08 -17.22
CA GLU A 318 21.90 2.69 -16.81
C GLU A 318 21.22 1.82 -15.74
N VAL A 319 21.16 0.50 -15.95
CA VAL A 319 20.58 -0.44 -14.98
C VAL A 319 21.32 -0.37 -13.63
N ARG A 320 22.66 -0.33 -13.64
CA ARG A 320 23.45 -0.14 -12.40
C ARG A 320 23.13 1.18 -11.69
N SER A 321 22.95 2.27 -12.43
CA SER A 321 22.59 3.57 -11.85
C SER A 321 21.20 3.51 -11.21
N THR A 322 20.20 3.00 -11.95
CA THR A 322 18.82 2.90 -11.49
C THR A 322 18.69 1.99 -10.26
N LEU A 323 19.33 0.82 -10.28
CA LEU A 323 19.31 -0.10 -9.14
C LEU A 323 20.13 0.46 -7.97
N GLY A 324 21.30 1.05 -8.21
CA GLY A 324 22.14 1.63 -7.15
C GLY A 324 21.50 2.80 -6.40
N GLU A 325 20.73 3.64 -7.10
CA GLU A 325 19.94 4.72 -6.47
C GLU A 325 18.71 4.18 -5.75
N GLY A 326 18.02 3.18 -6.33
CA GLY A 326 16.87 2.52 -5.71
C GLY A 326 15.74 3.50 -5.33
N ARG A 327 15.57 4.58 -6.08
CA ARG A 327 14.70 5.71 -5.71
C ARG A 327 13.22 5.31 -5.74
N ALA A 328 12.56 5.46 -4.59
CA ALA A 328 11.12 5.40 -4.45
C ALA A 328 10.70 6.32 -3.30
N SER A 329 10.16 7.49 -3.62
CA SER A 329 9.85 8.54 -2.66
C SER A 329 8.41 9.04 -2.75
N VAL A 330 7.79 9.29 -1.60
CA VAL A 330 6.51 10.00 -1.47
C VAL A 330 6.80 11.39 -0.92
N GLY A 331 6.61 12.42 -1.75
CA GLY A 331 7.01 13.79 -1.43
C GLY A 331 8.52 13.88 -1.18
N ARG A 332 8.92 14.20 0.06
CA ARG A 332 10.34 14.32 0.48
C ARG A 332 10.87 13.08 1.21
N ARG A 333 10.08 12.01 1.33
CA ARG A 333 10.42 10.83 2.15
C ARG A 333 10.58 9.60 1.27
N GLN A 334 11.58 8.77 1.56
CA GLN A 334 11.70 7.44 0.94
C GLN A 334 10.54 6.55 1.39
N ALA A 335 10.05 5.70 0.49
CA ALA A 335 9.02 4.71 0.77
C ALA A 335 9.49 3.72 1.85
N ARG A 336 8.66 3.47 2.86
CA ARG A 336 8.99 2.57 3.98
C ARG A 336 8.29 1.23 3.89
N ASN A 337 7.17 1.18 3.17
CA ASN A 337 6.33 0.00 3.02
C ASN A 337 5.69 -0.04 1.63
N GLY A 338 4.97 -1.12 1.31
CA GLY A 338 4.32 -1.31 0.01
C GLY A 338 3.26 -0.24 -0.33
N LEU A 339 2.61 0.37 0.66
CA LEU A 339 1.65 1.46 0.41
C LEU A 339 2.36 2.75 -0.01
N ASP A 340 3.46 3.10 0.65
CA ASP A 340 4.28 4.24 0.24
C ASP A 340 4.86 4.00 -1.17
N PHE A 341 5.32 2.78 -1.43
CA PHE A 341 5.90 2.42 -2.73
C PHE A 341 4.88 2.56 -3.87
N ALA A 342 3.67 2.02 -3.68
CA ALA A 342 2.57 2.19 -4.64
C ALA A 342 2.21 3.67 -4.85
N SER A 343 2.28 4.48 -3.78
CA SER A 343 2.02 5.93 -3.86
C SER A 343 3.12 6.65 -4.63
N ALA A 344 4.38 6.30 -4.39
CA ALA A 344 5.52 6.83 -5.14
C ALA A 344 5.38 6.54 -6.64
N MET A 345 4.92 5.34 -7.02
CA MET A 345 4.64 5.02 -8.42
C MET A 345 3.52 5.89 -9.01
N ALA A 346 2.44 6.13 -8.25
CA ALA A 346 1.31 6.93 -8.68
C ALA A 346 1.63 8.44 -8.79
N THR A 347 2.60 8.93 -8.02
CA THR A 347 3.00 10.35 -8.01
C THR A 347 4.33 10.60 -8.74
N LEU A 348 4.81 9.65 -9.55
CA LEU A 348 6.10 9.72 -10.26
C LEU A 348 7.32 9.99 -9.34
N GLY A 349 7.28 9.48 -8.13
CA GLY A 349 8.36 9.53 -7.15
C GLY A 349 9.38 8.39 -7.27
N VAL A 350 9.31 7.59 -8.33
CA VAL A 350 10.28 6.55 -8.70
C VAL A 350 11.19 7.03 -9.83
N GLU A 351 12.27 6.31 -10.10
CA GLU A 351 13.23 6.66 -11.14
C GLU A 351 12.58 6.73 -12.54
N ARG A 352 13.04 7.68 -13.37
CA ARG A 352 12.52 7.85 -14.74
C ARG A 352 12.90 6.64 -15.60
N GLY A 353 12.02 6.28 -16.54
CA GLY A 353 12.25 5.16 -17.45
C GLY A 353 11.76 3.81 -16.94
N ILE A 354 11.32 3.73 -15.68
CA ILE A 354 10.62 2.55 -15.14
C ILE A 354 9.13 2.65 -15.47
N ASP A 355 8.58 1.61 -16.09
CA ASP A 355 7.17 1.52 -16.49
C ASP A 355 6.30 0.79 -15.45
N GLY A 356 6.92 0.01 -14.57
CA GLY A 356 6.22 -0.75 -13.55
C GLY A 356 7.15 -1.54 -12.64
N PHE A 357 6.57 -2.29 -11.72
CA PHE A 357 7.31 -3.16 -10.81
C PHE A 357 6.58 -4.49 -10.63
N GLU A 358 7.34 -5.58 -10.56
CA GLU A 358 6.87 -6.85 -10.00
C GLU A 358 7.08 -6.85 -8.49
N ARG A 359 6.00 -7.01 -7.73
CA ARG A 359 6.02 -7.05 -6.27
C ARG A 359 6.17 -8.49 -5.79
N TYR A 360 7.05 -8.71 -4.84
CA TYR A 360 7.23 -10.00 -4.16
C TYR A 360 7.15 -9.81 -2.65
N SER A 361 6.38 -10.67 -1.97
CA SER A 361 6.35 -10.75 -0.50
C SER A 361 7.25 -11.88 -0.03
N LEU A 362 8.17 -11.60 0.90
CA LEU A 362 9.07 -12.60 1.47
C LEU A 362 8.42 -13.26 2.69
N LEU A 363 7.74 -14.38 2.47
CA LEU A 363 6.99 -15.10 3.51
C LEU A 363 7.77 -16.29 4.07
N GLU A 364 7.64 -16.51 5.37
CA GLU A 364 8.20 -17.67 6.07
C GLU A 364 7.39 -18.94 5.73
N ARG A 365 8.06 -20.05 5.39
CA ARG A 365 7.40 -21.32 5.02
C ARG A 365 7.51 -22.41 6.07
N ARG A 366 8.71 -22.63 6.62
CA ARG A 366 9.03 -23.72 7.56
C ARG A 366 10.17 -23.29 8.51
N GLY A 367 9.86 -22.47 9.50
CA GLY A 367 10.92 -21.81 10.27
C GLY A 367 11.74 -20.89 9.36
N GLN A 368 13.05 -20.84 9.52
CA GLN A 368 13.97 -19.91 8.83
C GLN A 368 14.08 -20.03 7.28
N SER A 369 13.21 -20.77 6.61
CA SER A 369 13.10 -20.85 5.13
C SER A 369 12.00 -19.90 4.64
N TYR A 370 12.32 -19.09 3.63
CA TYR A 370 11.48 -18.05 3.06
C TYR A 370 11.11 -18.37 1.61
N VAL A 371 10.07 -17.71 1.11
CA VAL A 371 9.71 -17.78 -0.31
C VAL A 371 9.32 -16.38 -0.78
N ALA A 372 9.87 -15.97 -1.92
CA ALA A 372 9.49 -14.75 -2.63
C ALA A 372 8.22 -15.02 -3.45
N LEU A 373 7.05 -14.81 -2.85
CA LEU A 373 5.77 -15.02 -3.51
C LEU A 373 5.41 -13.80 -4.35
N PRO A 374 5.10 -13.97 -5.67
CA PRO A 374 4.58 -12.89 -6.48
C PRO A 374 3.29 -12.32 -5.87
N ALA A 375 3.31 -11.02 -5.55
CA ALA A 375 2.22 -10.28 -4.92
C ALA A 375 1.52 -9.28 -5.88
N GLY A 376 1.84 -9.37 -7.17
CA GLY A 376 1.21 -8.60 -8.24
C GLY A 376 2.17 -7.66 -8.98
N ARG A 377 1.68 -7.09 -10.08
CA ARG A 377 2.39 -6.08 -10.88
C ARG A 377 1.66 -4.76 -10.75
N LEU A 378 2.41 -3.68 -10.56
CA LEU A 378 1.89 -2.33 -10.61
C LEU A 378 2.58 -1.56 -11.74
N SER A 379 1.83 -0.69 -12.41
CA SER A 379 2.37 0.21 -13.44
C SER A 379 2.67 1.58 -12.83
N VAL A 380 3.76 2.18 -13.28
CA VAL A 380 4.08 3.58 -12.97
C VAL A 380 3.21 4.45 -13.86
N ARG A 381 2.35 5.27 -13.26
CA ARG A 381 1.47 6.20 -13.98
C ARG A 381 1.22 7.41 -13.10
N PHE A 382 1.19 8.59 -13.70
CA PHE A 382 0.82 9.79 -12.96
C PHE A 382 -0.69 9.77 -12.69
N GLU A 383 -1.04 9.71 -11.41
CA GLU A 383 -2.42 9.77 -10.93
C GLU A 383 -2.53 10.85 -9.83
N PRO A 384 -2.98 12.07 -10.17
CA PRO A 384 -3.03 13.16 -9.22
C PRO A 384 -4.01 12.90 -8.07
N ARG A 385 -5.07 12.10 -8.27
CA ARG A 385 -6.07 11.80 -7.23
C ARG A 385 -5.44 11.04 -6.05
N VAL A 386 -4.39 10.25 -6.26
CA VAL A 386 -3.70 9.51 -5.19
C VAL A 386 -3.04 10.46 -4.17
N ALA A 387 -2.72 11.69 -4.55
CA ALA A 387 -2.19 12.70 -3.63
C ALA A 387 -3.20 13.05 -2.52
N LEU A 388 -4.51 12.92 -2.78
CA LEU A 388 -5.55 13.15 -1.77
C LEU A 388 -5.49 12.14 -0.61
N LEU A 389 -4.85 10.98 -0.80
CA LEU A 389 -4.71 9.95 0.23
C LEU A 389 -3.60 10.26 1.25
N GLU A 390 -2.81 11.31 1.04
CA GLU A 390 -1.65 11.64 1.89
C GLU A 390 -1.99 11.91 3.37
N PRO A 391 -3.04 12.71 3.71
CA PRO A 391 -3.42 12.91 5.11
C PRO A 391 -3.77 11.59 5.82
N ILE A 392 -4.39 10.65 5.10
CA ILE A 392 -4.79 9.34 5.64
C ILE A 392 -3.55 8.47 5.92
N ARG A 393 -2.50 8.59 5.10
CA ARG A 393 -1.22 7.92 5.38
C ARG A 393 -0.60 8.43 6.67
N SER A 394 -0.60 9.74 6.91
CA SER A 394 -0.11 10.30 8.18
C SER A 394 -0.88 9.77 9.40
N LEU A 395 -2.18 9.53 9.26
CA LEU A 395 -2.99 8.88 10.31
C LEU A 395 -2.56 7.43 10.57
N LEU A 396 -2.28 6.66 9.52
CA LEU A 396 -1.80 5.28 9.65
C LEU A 396 -0.41 5.19 10.32
N GLU A 397 0.43 6.21 10.15
CA GLU A 397 1.75 6.31 10.78
C GLU A 397 1.69 6.72 12.27
N GLN A 398 0.55 7.22 12.74
CA GLN A 398 0.40 7.68 14.12
C GLN A 398 0.52 6.52 15.11
N ARG A 399 1.43 6.66 16.08
CA ARG A 399 1.62 5.68 17.16
C ARG A 399 0.43 5.69 18.12
N CYS A 400 0.05 4.50 18.59
CA CYS A 400 -0.83 4.35 19.74
C CYS A 400 -0.14 4.94 20.98
N LEU A 401 -0.89 5.67 21.81
CA LEU A 401 -0.40 6.24 23.06
C LEU A 401 -0.25 5.18 24.15
N GLU A 402 -1.07 4.12 24.11
CA GLU A 402 -0.93 2.97 25.01
C GLU A 402 0.25 2.07 24.63
N ILE A 403 0.81 1.37 25.62
CA ILE A 403 1.93 0.45 25.45
C ILE A 403 1.59 -0.68 24.47
N GLN A 404 0.36 -1.20 24.54
CA GLN A 404 -0.17 -2.21 23.62
C GLN A 404 -1.33 -1.62 22.84
N GLU A 405 -1.26 -1.70 21.50
CA GLU A 405 -2.36 -1.23 20.66
C GLU A 405 -3.57 -2.16 20.78
N PRO A 406 -4.77 -1.64 21.10
CA PRO A 406 -5.97 -2.47 21.18
C PRO A 406 -6.30 -3.12 19.84
N SER A 407 -6.76 -4.38 19.89
CA SER A 407 -7.06 -5.15 18.67
C SER A 407 -8.09 -4.49 17.75
N SER A 408 -9.00 -3.67 18.30
CA SER A 408 -9.97 -2.87 17.55
C SER A 408 -9.30 -1.81 16.68
N LEU A 409 -8.32 -1.08 17.25
CA LEU A 409 -7.55 -0.07 16.54
C LEU A 409 -6.65 -0.71 15.48
N THR A 410 -5.98 -1.82 15.81
CA THR A 410 -5.15 -2.56 14.85
C THR A 410 -5.97 -3.05 13.66
N LYS A 411 -7.15 -3.63 13.90
CA LYS A 411 -8.07 -4.06 12.83
C LYS A 411 -8.55 -2.90 11.97
N ALA A 412 -8.86 -1.75 12.58
CA ALA A 412 -9.30 -0.56 11.86
C ALA A 412 -8.18 0.02 10.99
N LYS A 413 -6.96 0.18 11.52
CA LYS A 413 -5.78 0.61 10.76
C LYS A 413 -5.48 -0.34 9.60
N ARG A 414 -5.57 -1.66 9.82
CA ARG A 414 -5.40 -2.65 8.74
C ARG A 414 -6.45 -2.52 7.64
N ARG A 415 -7.72 -2.36 8.00
CA ARG A 415 -8.82 -2.16 7.04
C ARG A 415 -8.62 -0.89 6.22
N LEU A 416 -8.25 0.21 6.89
CA LEU A 416 -7.96 1.48 6.26
C LEU A 416 -6.75 1.37 5.31
N ALA A 417 -5.64 0.76 5.76
CA ALA A 417 -4.46 0.54 4.92
C ALA A 417 -4.78 -0.31 3.67
N ALA A 418 -5.59 -1.37 3.81
CA ALA A 418 -6.03 -2.19 2.68
C ALA A 418 -6.89 -1.39 1.68
N ALA A 419 -7.84 -0.58 2.18
CA ALA A 419 -8.67 0.29 1.34
C ALA A 419 -7.82 1.35 0.61
N VAL A 420 -6.87 1.97 1.31
CA VAL A 420 -5.96 2.97 0.71
C VAL A 420 -5.09 2.31 -0.37
N PHE A 421 -4.53 1.12 -0.11
CA PHE A 421 -3.74 0.40 -1.10
C PHE A 421 -4.55 0.04 -2.36
N ALA A 422 -5.78 -0.45 -2.17
CA ALA A 422 -6.69 -0.75 -3.28
C ALA A 422 -7.04 0.50 -4.10
N CYS A 423 -7.26 1.64 -3.43
CA CYS A 423 -7.51 2.94 -4.05
C CYS A 423 -6.28 3.47 -4.80
N THR A 424 -5.08 3.34 -4.24
CA THR A 424 -3.83 3.68 -4.94
C THR A 424 -3.68 2.87 -6.23
N ARG A 425 -4.08 1.59 -6.22
CA ARG A 425 -4.06 0.74 -7.41
C ARG A 425 -5.14 1.14 -8.42
N THR A 426 -6.36 1.40 -7.96
CA THR A 426 -7.53 1.73 -8.80
C THR A 426 -8.25 2.96 -8.21
N PRO A 427 -7.86 4.18 -8.62
CA PRO A 427 -8.28 5.45 -8.01
C PRO A 427 -9.66 5.90 -8.51
N ASP A 428 -10.68 5.05 -8.41
CA ASP A 428 -12.05 5.35 -8.81
C ASP A 428 -12.94 5.74 -7.61
N ALA A 429 -14.16 6.22 -7.90
CA ALA A 429 -15.09 6.66 -6.87
C ALA A 429 -15.48 5.55 -5.88
N GLN A 430 -15.57 4.30 -6.33
CA GLN A 430 -15.89 3.18 -5.46
C GLN A 430 -14.79 2.93 -4.43
N HIS A 431 -13.52 3.01 -4.85
CA HIS A 431 -12.38 2.82 -3.94
C HIS A 431 -12.18 4.03 -3.01
N PHE A 432 -12.43 5.26 -3.47
CA PHE A 432 -12.46 6.44 -2.59
C PHE A 432 -13.59 6.37 -1.55
N GLN A 433 -14.76 5.86 -1.93
CA GLN A 433 -15.84 5.55 -0.97
C GLN A 433 -15.41 4.46 0.01
N ALA A 434 -14.74 3.39 -0.44
CA ALA A 434 -14.25 2.34 0.45
C ALA A 434 -13.24 2.88 1.49
N VAL A 435 -12.32 3.77 1.07
CA VAL A 435 -11.42 4.48 1.99
C VAL A 435 -12.20 5.33 2.98
N SER A 436 -13.18 6.11 2.50
CA SER A 436 -14.04 6.94 3.33
C SER A 436 -14.77 6.13 4.40
N ARG A 437 -15.31 4.96 4.03
CA ARG A 437 -15.98 4.05 4.98
C ARG A 437 -15.01 3.47 6.02
N ALA A 438 -13.83 3.01 5.60
CA ALA A 438 -12.84 2.50 6.53
C ALA A 438 -12.36 3.59 7.51
N LEU A 439 -12.20 4.83 7.02
CA LEU A 439 -11.84 5.98 7.83
C LEU A 439 -12.95 6.35 8.83
N ALA A 440 -14.21 6.36 8.41
CA ALA A 440 -15.35 6.61 9.28
C ALA A 440 -15.47 5.58 10.40
N GLN A 441 -15.25 4.30 10.07
CA GLN A 441 -15.28 3.22 11.06
C GLN A 441 -14.13 3.36 12.07
N MET A 442 -12.94 3.75 11.62
CA MET A 442 -11.82 4.06 12.53
C MET A 442 -12.15 5.25 13.43
N ASP A 443 -12.61 6.38 12.86
CA ASP A 443 -12.98 7.62 13.59
C ASP A 443 -14.15 7.42 14.57
N SER A 444 -14.95 6.36 14.38
CA SER A 444 -16.06 6.00 15.28
C SER A 444 -15.66 5.16 16.49
N LEU A 445 -14.40 4.71 16.59
CA LEU A 445 -13.95 3.86 17.69
C LEU A 445 -14.06 4.60 19.04
N PRO A 446 -14.57 3.95 20.10
CA PRO A 446 -14.60 4.53 21.43
C PRO A 446 -13.16 4.67 21.97
N GLY A 447 -12.92 5.69 22.79
CA GLY A 447 -11.63 5.89 23.46
C GLY A 447 -10.49 6.41 22.57
N LEU A 448 -10.74 6.76 21.30
CA LEU A 448 -9.71 7.35 20.43
C LEU A 448 -8.92 8.51 21.06
N PRO A 449 -9.51 9.43 21.84
CA PRO A 449 -8.77 10.48 22.53
C PRO A 449 -7.66 9.97 23.46
N ASP A 450 -7.80 8.77 24.02
CA ASP A 450 -6.81 8.13 24.90
C ASP A 450 -5.79 7.30 24.10
N LEU A 451 -6.14 6.91 22.86
CA LEU A 451 -5.31 6.07 22.00
C LEU A 451 -4.45 6.86 20.99
N LEU A 452 -4.89 8.03 20.54
CA LEU A 452 -4.23 8.82 19.49
C LEU A 452 -3.94 10.25 19.96
N ALA A 453 -2.71 10.71 19.74
CA ALA A 453 -2.24 12.05 20.15
C ALA A 453 -3.07 13.21 19.56
N VAL A 454 -3.56 13.04 18.34
CA VAL A 454 -4.38 14.03 17.61
C VAL A 454 -5.52 13.32 16.89
N PRO A 455 -6.65 14.01 16.65
CA PRO A 455 -7.75 13.47 15.85
C PRO A 455 -7.35 13.13 14.42
N CYS A 456 -8.24 12.42 13.72
CA CYS A 456 -8.14 12.22 12.27
C CYS A 456 -7.89 13.58 11.58
N PRO A 457 -6.91 13.65 10.67
CA PRO A 457 -6.54 14.88 10.00
C PRO A 457 -7.63 15.32 9.04
N GLY A 458 -7.61 16.61 8.70
CA GLY A 458 -8.56 17.14 7.74
C GLY A 458 -8.24 16.76 6.30
N LEU A 459 -9.28 16.73 5.47
CA LEU A 459 -9.25 16.35 4.05
C LEU A 459 -9.50 17.57 3.15
N SER A 460 -9.00 17.50 1.91
CA SER A 460 -9.28 18.50 0.86
C SER A 460 -10.76 18.48 0.42
N SER A 461 -11.30 19.60 -0.05
CA SER A 461 -12.66 19.66 -0.63
C SER A 461 -12.82 18.77 -1.86
N ASP A 462 -11.74 18.52 -2.61
CA ASP A 462 -11.73 17.63 -3.77
C ASP A 462 -12.11 16.18 -3.41
N TRP A 463 -11.99 15.79 -2.14
CA TRP A 463 -12.34 14.46 -1.64
C TRP A 463 -13.79 14.07 -1.96
N ILE A 464 -14.71 15.03 -1.91
CA ILE A 464 -16.12 14.79 -2.21
C ILE A 464 -16.29 14.48 -3.70
N GLY A 465 -15.61 15.23 -4.57
CA GLY A 465 -15.66 15.04 -6.02
C GLY A 465 -15.13 13.68 -6.46
N VAL A 466 -14.01 13.23 -5.88
CA VAL A 466 -13.47 11.89 -6.21
C VAL A 466 -14.31 10.74 -5.67
N CYS A 467 -15.19 10.99 -4.69
CA CYS A 467 -16.15 10.00 -4.19
C CYS A 467 -17.46 9.98 -4.99
N ASP A 468 -17.71 10.92 -5.91
CA ASP A 468 -19.01 11.02 -6.59
C ASP A 468 -19.17 9.97 -7.69
N ASN A 469 -20.16 9.10 -7.53
CA ASN A 469 -20.62 8.13 -8.51
C ASN A 469 -22.14 8.27 -8.80
N ALA A 470 -22.65 9.50 -8.71
CA ALA A 470 -24.05 9.86 -8.91
C ALA A 470 -25.04 9.20 -7.92
N ARG A 471 -24.54 8.71 -6.78
CA ARG A 471 -25.35 8.13 -5.72
C ARG A 471 -25.96 9.20 -4.79
N PRO A 472 -27.20 9.02 -4.33
CA PRO A 472 -27.85 9.96 -3.41
C PRO A 472 -27.06 10.15 -2.10
N GLU A 473 -26.46 9.08 -1.58
CA GLU A 473 -25.74 9.10 -0.30
C GLU A 473 -24.56 10.07 -0.30
N VAL A 474 -23.86 10.22 -1.44
CA VAL A 474 -22.72 11.14 -1.58
C VAL A 474 -23.19 12.59 -1.43
N ARG A 475 -24.27 12.98 -2.14
CA ARG A 475 -24.82 14.34 -2.09
C ARG A 475 -25.35 14.68 -0.70
N LEU A 476 -26.11 13.76 -0.10
CA LEU A 476 -26.68 13.90 1.24
C LEU A 476 -25.58 14.04 2.30
N ALA A 477 -24.56 13.19 2.26
CA ALA A 477 -23.42 13.25 3.17
C ALA A 477 -22.63 14.55 3.04
N ALA A 478 -22.40 15.01 1.80
CA ALA A 478 -21.67 16.25 1.53
C ALA A 478 -22.43 17.48 2.05
N ALA A 479 -23.75 17.52 1.83
CA ALA A 479 -24.61 18.58 2.35
C ALA A 479 -24.54 18.66 3.87
N LEU A 480 -24.70 17.53 4.57
CA LEU A 480 -24.58 17.45 6.04
C LEU A 480 -23.19 17.87 6.53
N ALA A 481 -22.12 17.38 5.90
CA ALA A 481 -20.75 17.73 6.28
C ALA A 481 -20.45 19.22 6.09
N SER A 482 -21.11 19.88 5.13
CA SER A 482 -20.90 21.29 4.79
C SER A 482 -21.63 22.30 5.70
N LEU A 483 -22.35 21.83 6.73
CA LEU A 483 -22.98 22.68 7.73
C LEU A 483 -21.95 23.60 8.38
N LYS A 484 -22.21 24.92 8.34
CA LYS A 484 -21.28 25.93 8.82
C LYS A 484 -21.13 25.83 10.34
N ARG A 485 -19.92 26.12 10.82
CA ARG A 485 -19.58 26.06 12.24
C ARG A 485 -20.23 27.15 13.12
N GLY A 486 -20.77 28.22 12.54
CA GLY A 486 -21.17 29.41 13.29
C GLY A 486 -20.00 30.03 14.08
N ALA A 487 -20.29 30.90 15.04
CA ALA A 487 -19.26 31.38 15.97
C ALA A 487 -18.97 30.35 17.07
N THR A 488 -20.02 29.65 17.55
CA THR A 488 -19.97 28.71 18.68
C THR A 488 -20.75 27.40 18.45
N LEU A 489 -21.54 27.31 17.38
CA LEU A 489 -22.36 26.14 17.07
C LEU A 489 -21.55 24.86 16.75
N GLY A 490 -20.31 25.00 16.26
CA GLY A 490 -19.45 23.89 15.86
C GLY A 490 -19.81 23.32 14.47
N SER A 491 -18.82 22.73 13.79
CA SER A 491 -19.04 22.02 12.52
C SER A 491 -19.79 20.71 12.74
N PHE A 492 -20.27 20.09 11.65
CA PHE A 492 -20.89 18.77 11.73
C PHE A 492 -19.99 17.73 12.42
N ARG A 493 -18.67 17.80 12.21
CA ARG A 493 -17.67 16.94 12.87
C ARG A 493 -17.73 17.00 14.40
N ALA A 494 -17.93 18.18 14.99
CA ALA A 494 -18.00 18.33 16.44
C ALA A 494 -19.23 17.64 17.07
N HIS A 495 -20.25 17.34 16.26
CA HIS A 495 -21.39 16.53 16.68
C HIS A 495 -21.13 15.02 16.54
N LEU A 496 -20.13 14.62 15.76
CA LEU A 496 -19.83 13.22 15.44
C LEU A 496 -18.67 12.63 16.23
N ALA A 497 -17.75 13.45 16.71
CA ALA A 497 -16.56 13.03 17.43
C ALA A 497 -16.29 13.96 18.63
N PRO A 498 -15.64 13.47 19.70
CA PRO A 498 -15.29 14.26 20.88
C PRO A 498 -14.11 15.19 20.58
N VAL A 499 -14.31 16.18 19.70
CA VAL A 499 -13.30 17.14 19.25
C VAL A 499 -13.68 18.56 19.63
N SER A 500 -12.68 19.43 19.77
CA SER A 500 -12.91 20.84 20.06
C SER A 500 -13.66 21.51 18.90
N PRO A 501 -14.79 22.21 19.14
CA PRO A 501 -15.51 22.94 18.09
C PRO A 501 -14.68 24.03 17.40
N LYS A 502 -13.66 24.56 18.10
CA LYS A 502 -12.75 25.59 17.57
C LYS A 502 -11.61 25.01 16.73
N ALA A 503 -11.19 23.77 17.01
CA ALA A 503 -10.05 23.11 16.38
C ALA A 503 -10.31 21.61 16.13
N PRO A 504 -11.34 21.26 15.32
CA PRO A 504 -11.90 19.90 15.26
C PRO A 504 -10.97 18.85 14.63
N PHE A 505 -9.89 19.27 13.97
CA PHE A 505 -8.90 18.38 13.33
C PHE A 505 -7.59 18.28 14.13
N ARG A 506 -7.44 19.05 15.22
CA ARG A 506 -6.18 19.18 15.95
C ARG A 506 -6.27 18.88 17.44
N ARG A 507 -7.45 18.99 18.05
CA ARG A 507 -7.63 18.86 19.50
C ARG A 507 -8.86 18.03 19.85
N TRP A 508 -8.65 17.00 20.66
CA TRP A 508 -9.72 16.26 21.34
C TRP A 508 -10.38 17.11 22.43
N ASP A 509 -11.66 16.87 22.69
CA ASP A 509 -12.47 17.46 23.76
C ASP A 509 -13.48 16.40 24.26
N GLN A 510 -13.09 15.64 25.27
CA GLN A 510 -13.87 14.49 25.78
C GLN A 510 -15.17 14.89 26.47
N ILE A 511 -15.27 16.13 26.95
CA ILE A 511 -16.43 16.66 27.68
C ILE A 511 -17.28 17.60 26.81
N SER A 512 -17.07 17.58 25.50
CA SER A 512 -17.76 18.47 24.57
C SER A 512 -19.28 18.24 24.61
N SER A 513 -20.03 19.29 24.96
CA SER A 513 -21.50 19.29 24.91
C SER A 513 -22.07 19.20 23.49
N HIS A 514 -21.23 19.33 22.47
CA HIS A 514 -21.63 19.24 21.06
C HIS A 514 -21.74 17.80 20.58
N TYR A 515 -20.91 16.90 21.12
CA TYR A 515 -20.78 15.53 20.65
C TYR A 515 -22.00 14.69 21.01
N VAL A 516 -22.57 14.02 20.00
CA VAL A 516 -23.68 13.08 20.16
C VAL A 516 -23.24 11.71 19.64
N PRO A 517 -23.14 10.68 20.49
CA PRO A 517 -22.84 9.33 20.04
C PRO A 517 -23.88 8.85 19.01
N TRP A 518 -23.43 8.51 17.81
CA TRP A 518 -24.30 8.02 16.72
C TRP A 518 -24.65 6.55 16.97
N ARG A 519 -25.55 6.29 17.93
CA ARG A 519 -26.05 4.97 18.32
C ARG A 519 -27.47 4.73 17.77
N GLY A 520 -27.83 3.46 17.56
CA GLY A 520 -29.12 3.07 17.00
C GLY A 520 -29.07 3.00 15.48
N THR A 521 -30.23 3.15 14.82
CA THR A 521 -30.26 3.23 13.36
C THR A 521 -29.64 4.54 12.86
N ALA A 522 -29.10 4.54 11.63
CA ALA A 522 -28.48 5.73 11.04
C ALA A 522 -29.43 6.95 11.06
N ALA A 523 -30.70 6.72 10.70
CA ALA A 523 -31.75 7.74 10.67
C ALA A 523 -32.04 8.33 12.07
N GLU A 524 -32.17 7.50 13.10
CA GLU A 524 -32.39 7.96 14.48
C GLU A 524 -31.21 8.79 14.99
N GLY A 525 -29.99 8.33 14.75
CA GLY A 525 -28.79 9.05 15.17
C GLY A 525 -28.65 10.41 14.48
N LEU A 526 -28.96 10.50 13.17
CA LEU A 526 -29.02 11.78 12.46
C LEU A 526 -30.07 12.71 13.07
N GLY A 527 -31.24 12.17 13.43
CA GLY A 527 -32.29 12.93 14.13
C GLY A 527 -31.85 13.46 15.50
N ARG A 528 -31.08 12.68 16.27
CA ARG A 528 -30.49 13.12 17.54
C ARG A 528 -29.45 14.22 17.35
N ILE A 529 -28.59 14.09 16.34
CA ILE A 529 -27.60 15.12 15.97
C ILE A 529 -28.31 16.40 15.56
N PHE A 530 -29.36 16.31 14.74
CA PHE A 530 -30.17 17.46 14.33
C PHE A 530 -30.81 18.15 15.53
N LEU A 531 -31.43 17.41 16.44
CA LEU A 531 -32.01 17.95 17.67
C LEU A 531 -30.98 18.66 18.55
N GLN A 532 -29.80 18.06 18.74
CA GLN A 532 -28.74 18.68 19.52
C GLN A 532 -28.26 19.97 18.87
N ARG A 533 -28.11 19.95 17.55
CA ARG A 533 -27.71 21.14 16.80
C ARG A 533 -28.76 22.25 16.86
N LEU A 534 -30.06 21.91 16.76
CA LEU A 534 -31.15 22.87 16.95
C LEU A 534 -31.12 23.51 18.35
N LEU A 535 -30.90 22.71 19.39
CA LEU A 535 -30.80 23.19 20.76
C LEU A 535 -29.65 24.18 20.93
N LEU A 536 -28.48 23.86 20.38
CA LEU A 536 -27.31 24.73 20.44
C LEU A 536 -27.49 25.99 19.58
N ALA A 537 -28.07 25.87 18.39
CA ALA A 537 -28.37 26.99 17.51
C ALA A 537 -29.32 27.99 18.20
N SER A 538 -30.39 27.48 18.84
CA SER A 538 -31.30 28.31 19.64
C SER A 538 -30.61 28.99 20.82
N ARG A 539 -29.62 28.33 21.45
CA ARG A 539 -28.84 28.91 22.55
C ARG A 539 -27.91 30.03 22.08
N TYR A 540 -27.30 29.88 20.90
CA TYR A 540 -26.27 30.78 20.39
C TYR A 540 -26.78 31.84 19.41
N GLY A 541 -28.04 31.73 18.95
CA GLY A 541 -28.59 32.62 17.92
C GLY A 541 -28.02 32.37 16.52
N ASP A 542 -27.48 31.17 16.28
CA ASP A 542 -26.95 30.75 14.98
C ASP A 542 -28.03 30.05 14.13
N ASP A 543 -27.87 30.02 12.82
CA ASP A 543 -28.72 29.21 11.93
C ASP A 543 -28.30 27.73 11.99
N PRO A 544 -29.22 26.81 12.33
CA PRO A 544 -28.89 25.39 12.48
C PRO A 544 -28.52 24.69 11.17
N LEU A 545 -29.02 25.15 10.01
CA LEU A 545 -28.86 24.47 8.72
C LEU A 545 -28.12 25.32 7.67
N GLU A 546 -27.58 26.47 8.04
CA GLU A 546 -26.72 27.22 7.13
C GLU A 546 -25.50 26.39 6.71
N ALA A 547 -25.30 26.23 5.40
CA ALA A 547 -24.36 25.29 4.81
C ALA A 547 -23.72 25.85 3.54
N THR A 548 -22.54 25.33 3.18
CA THR A 548 -21.89 25.66 1.89
C THR A 548 -22.52 24.90 0.72
N ILE A 549 -22.91 23.64 0.94
CA ILE A 549 -23.60 22.82 -0.05
C ILE A 549 -25.07 22.76 0.34
N LYS A 550 -25.93 23.28 -0.54
CA LYS A 550 -27.39 23.23 -0.40
C LYS A 550 -27.94 22.41 -1.56
N LEU A 551 -28.67 21.34 -1.25
CA LEU A 551 -29.24 20.46 -2.28
C LEU A 551 -30.53 21.00 -2.86
N ALA A 552 -30.94 20.51 -4.02
CA ALA A 552 -32.30 20.74 -4.49
C ALA A 552 -33.29 20.04 -3.54
N PRO A 553 -34.47 20.62 -3.23
CA PRO A 553 -35.45 19.97 -2.36
C PRO A 553 -35.85 18.55 -2.81
N THR A 554 -35.82 18.29 -4.12
CA THR A 554 -36.13 16.99 -4.73
C THR A 554 -35.05 15.94 -4.47
N ASP A 555 -33.81 16.33 -4.13
CA ASP A 555 -32.75 15.40 -3.75
C ASP A 555 -33.02 14.69 -2.42
N LEU A 556 -34.01 15.17 -1.64
CA LEU A 556 -34.47 14.51 -0.41
C LEU A 556 -35.40 13.32 -0.66
N VAL A 557 -35.98 13.20 -1.86
CA VAL A 557 -36.98 12.16 -2.16
C VAL A 557 -36.42 10.74 -2.00
N PRO A 558 -35.22 10.38 -2.49
CA PRO A 558 -34.66 9.04 -2.26
C PRO A 558 -34.50 8.71 -0.77
N LEU A 559 -34.11 9.69 0.05
CA LEU A 559 -33.99 9.53 1.50
C LEU A 559 -35.36 9.30 2.13
N LEU A 560 -36.37 10.06 1.71
CA LEU A 560 -37.75 9.96 2.21
C LEU A 560 -38.37 8.59 1.91
N GLU A 561 -38.11 8.05 0.72
CA GLU A 561 -38.63 6.76 0.26
C GLU A 561 -37.79 5.56 0.73
N GLY A 562 -36.70 5.81 1.48
CA GLY A 562 -35.79 4.76 1.93
C GLY A 562 -35.00 4.10 0.79
N ARG A 563 -34.91 4.73 -0.39
CA ARG A 563 -34.12 4.27 -1.55
C ARG A 563 -32.65 4.69 -1.43
N ILE A 564 -32.09 4.56 -0.23
CA ILE A 564 -30.69 4.85 0.09
C ILE A 564 -30.09 3.75 0.96
N ASP A 565 -28.80 3.55 0.84
CA ASP A 565 -28.01 2.79 1.80
C ASP A 565 -27.68 3.68 3.01
N TRP A 566 -28.46 3.50 4.08
CA TRP A 566 -28.30 4.23 5.33
C TRP A 566 -26.92 4.05 5.98
N ASN A 567 -26.30 2.87 5.84
CA ASN A 567 -24.97 2.62 6.38
C ASN A 567 -23.91 3.38 5.57
N LEU A 568 -24.05 3.40 4.23
CA LEU A 568 -23.19 4.20 3.38
C LEU A 568 -23.34 5.70 3.68
N LEU A 569 -24.57 6.21 3.83
CA LEU A 569 -24.81 7.60 4.19
C LEU A 569 -24.13 7.96 5.53
N GLN A 570 -24.29 7.11 6.55
CA GLN A 570 -23.66 7.33 7.85
C GLN A 570 -22.12 7.36 7.75
N ASP A 571 -21.54 6.35 7.08
CA ASP A 571 -20.10 6.26 6.87
C ASP A 571 -19.57 7.49 6.09
N LEU A 572 -20.21 7.85 4.98
CA LEU A 572 -19.82 9.01 4.16
C LEU A 572 -20.02 10.33 4.88
N ALA A 573 -21.11 10.51 5.63
CA ALA A 573 -21.36 11.74 6.39
C ALA A 573 -20.28 11.96 7.46
N ARG A 574 -19.86 10.88 8.13
CA ARG A 574 -18.72 10.93 9.05
C ARG A 574 -17.40 11.20 8.34
N ALA A 575 -17.10 10.50 7.25
CA ALA A 575 -15.88 10.72 6.49
C ALA A 575 -15.79 12.14 5.91
N PHE A 576 -16.86 12.65 5.30
CA PHE A 576 -16.89 13.99 4.74
C PHE A 576 -16.89 15.09 5.80
N SER A 577 -17.28 14.79 7.05
CA SER A 577 -17.08 15.73 8.16
C SER A 577 -15.60 16.05 8.43
N LEU A 578 -14.68 15.24 7.88
CA LEU A 578 -13.23 15.49 7.93
C LEU A 578 -12.77 16.53 6.90
N VAL A 579 -13.60 16.92 5.93
CA VAL A 579 -13.24 17.93 4.94
C VAL A 579 -13.10 19.31 5.62
N GLU A 580 -11.93 19.95 5.52
CA GLU A 580 -11.64 21.17 6.29
C GLU A 580 -12.34 22.41 5.73
N ASP A 581 -12.38 22.52 4.40
CA ASP A 581 -13.06 23.59 3.70
C ASP A 581 -13.83 23.05 2.49
N PHE A 582 -14.79 23.83 2.02
CA PHE A 582 -15.72 23.43 0.96
C PHE A 582 -15.55 24.35 -0.27
N LYS A 583 -14.30 24.71 -0.61
CA LYS A 583 -14.01 25.65 -1.70
C LYS A 583 -14.20 25.04 -3.09
N THR A 584 -13.76 23.79 -3.30
CA THR A 584 -13.78 23.11 -4.61
C THR A 584 -14.84 22.00 -4.68
N VAL A 585 -16.05 22.28 -4.16
CA VAL A 585 -17.12 21.28 -4.09
C VAL A 585 -17.83 21.05 -5.43
N PRO A 586 -18.30 19.82 -5.71
CA PRO A 586 -19.14 19.54 -6.88
C PRO A 586 -20.39 20.42 -6.87
N ARG A 587 -20.72 21.01 -8.02
CA ARG A 587 -21.99 21.71 -8.24
C ARG A 587 -22.96 20.79 -8.95
N TRP A 588 -23.76 20.05 -8.19
CA TRP A 588 -24.83 19.23 -8.74
C TRP A 588 -25.94 20.13 -9.29
N ARG A 589 -25.95 20.35 -10.61
CA ARG A 589 -26.94 21.20 -11.28
C ARG A 589 -28.27 20.49 -11.52
N GLU A 590 -28.22 19.17 -11.70
CA GLU A 590 -29.39 18.35 -11.99
C GLU A 590 -29.83 17.59 -10.74
N PRO A 591 -31.15 17.56 -10.44
CA PRO A 591 -31.67 16.80 -9.31
C PRO A 591 -31.51 15.29 -9.55
N LEU A 592 -31.39 14.53 -8.47
CA LEU A 592 -31.29 13.06 -8.51
C LEU A 592 -32.55 12.41 -9.10
N VAL A 593 -33.70 13.03 -8.89
CA VAL A 593 -35.00 12.58 -9.38
C VAL A 593 -35.84 13.77 -9.82
N ALA A 594 -36.70 13.55 -10.82
CA ALA A 594 -37.67 14.55 -11.30
C ALA A 594 -38.95 14.62 -10.43
N GLN A 595 -39.01 13.86 -9.34
CA GLN A 595 -40.18 13.77 -8.46
C GLN A 595 -40.24 14.95 -7.49
N ARG A 596 -41.44 15.50 -7.28
CA ARG A 596 -41.67 16.59 -6.32
C ARG A 596 -41.54 16.08 -4.88
N LEU A 597 -40.97 16.92 -4.02
CA LEU A 597 -40.99 16.68 -2.57
C LEU A 597 -42.45 16.74 -2.06
N PRO A 598 -42.92 15.77 -1.27
CA PRO A 598 -44.26 15.81 -0.71
C PRO A 598 -44.53 17.10 0.07
N HIS A 599 -45.72 17.67 -0.11
CA HIS A 599 -46.06 19.01 0.39
C HIS A 599 -45.88 19.13 1.92
N ALA A 600 -46.32 18.14 2.69
CA ALA A 600 -46.12 18.10 4.14
C ALA A 600 -44.64 18.22 4.55
N VAL A 601 -43.75 17.52 3.84
CA VAL A 601 -42.30 17.56 4.09
C VAL A 601 -41.72 18.93 3.71
N ALA A 602 -42.18 19.51 2.60
CA ALA A 602 -41.75 20.84 2.19
C ALA A 602 -42.14 21.93 3.21
N VAL A 603 -43.36 21.88 3.76
CA VAL A 603 -43.84 22.79 4.82
C VAL A 603 -42.99 22.65 6.08
N LEU A 604 -42.76 21.42 6.56
CA LEU A 604 -41.90 21.17 7.72
C LEU A 604 -40.46 21.66 7.47
N LYS A 605 -39.93 21.42 6.26
CA LYS A 605 -38.56 21.77 5.89
C LYS A 605 -38.34 23.28 5.85
N LEU A 606 -39.36 24.04 5.45
CA LEU A 606 -39.29 25.49 5.30
C LEU A 606 -38.92 26.19 6.62
N LEU A 607 -39.38 25.67 7.76
CA LEU A 607 -39.11 26.26 9.08
C LEU A 607 -37.65 26.23 9.50
N TYR A 608 -36.87 25.27 9.00
CA TYR A 608 -35.48 25.07 9.40
C TYR A 608 -34.49 25.48 8.32
N THR A 609 -34.98 25.85 7.13
CA THR A 609 -34.13 26.17 5.98
C THR A 609 -33.87 27.66 5.91
N SER A 610 -32.61 28.06 5.75
CA SER A 610 -32.26 29.45 5.49
C SER A 610 -32.89 29.92 4.18
N LEU A 611 -33.82 30.86 4.27
CA LEU A 611 -34.51 31.39 3.09
C LEU A 611 -33.66 32.50 2.41
N PRO A 612 -34.03 33.02 1.21
CA PRO A 612 -33.61 34.33 0.67
C PRO A 612 -34.48 35.49 1.18
N LYS A 613 -33.93 36.70 1.39
CA LYS A 613 -34.70 37.84 1.97
C LYS A 613 -36.00 38.00 1.17
N ASN A 614 -37.13 37.75 1.82
CA ASN A 614 -38.45 37.74 1.20
C ASN A 614 -39.33 38.71 1.96
N PRO A 615 -39.86 39.77 1.32
CA PRO A 615 -40.69 40.78 1.98
C PRO A 615 -42.00 40.20 2.54
N SER A 616 -42.46 39.04 2.06
CA SER A 616 -43.72 38.42 2.47
C SER A 616 -43.60 37.54 3.71
N LEU A 617 -42.40 37.14 4.13
CA LEU A 617 -42.18 36.23 5.25
C LEU A 617 -41.29 36.90 6.30
N ASP A 618 -41.87 37.19 7.47
CA ASP A 618 -41.15 37.72 8.62
C ASP A 618 -40.28 36.63 9.25
N ARG A 619 -38.98 36.69 8.95
CA ARG A 619 -37.99 35.74 9.45
C ARG A 619 -37.75 35.84 10.93
N GLU A 620 -37.88 37.02 11.50
CA GLU A 620 -37.60 37.23 12.91
C GLU A 620 -38.62 36.47 13.77
N ARG A 621 -39.80 36.15 13.20
CA ARG A 621 -40.83 35.31 13.83
C ARG A 621 -40.66 33.81 13.60
N LEU A 622 -39.77 33.40 12.68
CA LEU A 622 -39.50 31.99 12.37
C LEU A 622 -38.27 31.49 13.13
N HIS A 623 -38.43 31.33 14.44
CA HIS A 623 -37.41 30.69 15.26
C HIS A 623 -37.48 29.15 15.14
N PRO A 624 -36.33 28.44 15.16
CA PRO A 624 -36.32 26.99 15.15
C PRO A 624 -37.09 26.39 16.35
N GLU A 625 -38.20 25.71 16.07
CA GLU A 625 -39.08 25.14 17.10
C GLU A 625 -38.64 23.71 17.47
N LEU A 626 -38.27 23.48 18.74
CA LEU A 626 -37.84 22.16 19.23
C LEU A 626 -38.99 21.17 19.41
N ARG A 627 -40.25 21.64 19.48
CA ARG A 627 -41.43 20.76 19.65
C ARG A 627 -41.73 19.94 18.40
N ILE A 628 -41.56 20.50 17.20
CA ILE A 628 -41.91 19.83 15.94
C ILE A 628 -41.09 18.53 15.73
N PRO A 629 -39.75 18.53 15.86
CA PRO A 629 -38.97 17.30 15.69
C PRO A 629 -39.28 16.26 16.79
N ARG A 630 -39.67 16.70 17.99
CA ARG A 630 -40.14 15.80 19.07
C ARG A 630 -41.49 15.16 18.75
N LEU A 631 -42.43 15.91 18.16
CA LEU A 631 -43.70 15.36 17.66
C LEU A 631 -43.46 14.33 16.55
N ILE A 632 -42.52 14.61 15.64
CA ILE A 632 -42.12 13.67 14.59
C ILE A 632 -41.53 12.40 15.20
N GLN A 633 -40.63 12.51 16.19
CA GLN A 633 -40.10 11.33 16.91
C GLN A 633 -41.19 10.51 17.61
N ALA A 634 -42.26 11.15 18.08
CA ALA A 634 -43.41 10.49 18.69
C ALA A 634 -44.42 9.91 17.67
N GLY A 635 -44.15 10.00 16.36
CA GLY A 635 -45.05 9.54 15.30
C GLY A 635 -46.26 10.46 15.05
N ARG A 636 -46.31 11.63 15.69
CA ARG A 636 -47.44 12.58 15.61
C ARG A 636 -47.25 13.56 14.44
N LEU A 637 -47.20 13.02 13.22
CA LEU A 637 -46.83 13.77 12.02
C LEU A 637 -47.84 14.85 11.62
N GLU A 638 -49.14 14.57 11.74
CA GLU A 638 -50.18 15.55 11.42
C GLU A 638 -50.07 16.77 12.34
N GLU A 639 -49.93 16.56 13.64
CA GLU A 639 -49.75 17.65 14.61
C GLU A 639 -48.47 18.46 14.36
N ALA A 640 -47.39 17.78 13.98
CA ALA A 640 -46.14 18.46 13.61
C ALA A 640 -46.35 19.38 12.40
N CYS A 641 -47.09 18.93 11.38
CA CYS A 641 -47.41 19.72 10.19
C CYS A 641 -48.36 20.87 10.50
N SER A 642 -49.40 20.64 11.32
CA SER A 642 -50.36 21.68 11.73
C SER A 642 -49.68 22.77 12.55
N LEU A 643 -48.79 22.40 13.48
CA LEU A 643 -47.98 23.37 14.23
C LEU A 643 -47.05 24.15 13.30
N ALA A 644 -46.44 23.48 12.31
CA ALA A 644 -45.58 24.14 11.34
C ALA A 644 -46.34 25.16 10.47
N ALA A 645 -47.50 24.77 9.96
CA ALA A 645 -48.39 25.64 9.19
C ALA A 645 -48.84 26.85 10.02
N GLN A 646 -49.19 26.66 11.30
CA GLN A 646 -49.55 27.75 12.20
C GLN A 646 -48.40 28.76 12.34
N ARG A 647 -47.15 28.29 12.53
CA ARG A 647 -45.97 29.15 12.64
C ARG A 647 -45.72 29.95 11.37
N LEU A 648 -45.86 29.31 10.20
CA LEU A 648 -45.73 29.99 8.91
C LEU A 648 -46.81 31.06 8.71
N ARG A 649 -48.07 30.80 9.10
CA ARG A 649 -49.15 31.82 9.07
C ARG A 649 -48.81 33.02 9.95
N VAL A 650 -48.32 32.80 11.16
CA VAL A 650 -47.89 33.88 12.09
C VAL A 650 -46.74 34.71 11.51
N ALA A 651 -45.88 34.09 10.71
CA ALA A 651 -44.78 34.74 10.01
C ALA A 651 -45.19 35.41 8.68
N GLY A 652 -46.48 35.45 8.33
CA GLY A 652 -46.98 36.17 7.15
C GLY A 652 -47.00 35.36 5.85
N ALA A 653 -46.95 34.02 5.91
CA ALA A 653 -46.96 33.14 4.74
C ALA A 653 -48.30 33.08 3.96
N CYS A 654 -49.02 34.21 3.82
CA CYS A 654 -50.37 34.29 3.27
C CYS A 654 -50.50 33.84 1.80
N GLY A 655 -49.38 33.73 1.06
CA GLY A 655 -49.35 33.23 -0.33
C GLY A 655 -48.99 31.75 -0.48
N LEU A 656 -48.81 31.01 0.62
CA LEU A 656 -48.53 29.57 0.58
C LEU A 656 -49.81 28.76 0.81
N TYR A 657 -49.98 27.67 0.06
CA TYR A 657 -51.02 26.69 0.37
C TYR A 657 -50.68 25.99 1.70
N LEU A 658 -51.54 26.14 2.70
CA LEU A 658 -51.40 25.55 4.04
C LEU A 658 -52.75 24.94 4.44
N PRO A 659 -52.99 23.64 4.20
CA PRO A 659 -54.29 23.01 4.44
C PRO A 659 -54.68 23.00 5.92
N GLU A 660 -55.97 22.81 6.19
CA GLU A 660 -56.51 22.69 7.55
C GLU A 660 -56.17 21.33 8.20
N SER A 661 -56.04 20.27 7.39
CA SER A 661 -55.57 18.95 7.84
C SER A 661 -54.46 18.43 6.93
N PHE A 662 -53.52 17.70 7.55
CA PHE A 662 -52.42 17.02 6.88
C PHE A 662 -52.55 15.49 6.93
N ALA A 663 -53.67 14.93 7.42
CA ALA A 663 -53.85 13.50 7.67
C ALA A 663 -53.54 12.63 6.44
N GLU A 664 -54.02 13.02 5.25
CA GLU A 664 -53.74 12.28 4.01
C GLU A 664 -52.29 12.49 3.54
N CYS A 665 -51.76 13.70 3.69
CA CYS A 665 -50.40 14.06 3.26
C CYS A 665 -49.29 13.32 4.01
N VAL A 666 -49.56 12.86 5.23
CA VAL A 666 -48.57 12.18 6.08
C VAL A 666 -48.74 10.66 6.16
N ARG A 667 -49.84 10.11 5.63
CA ARG A 667 -50.24 8.70 5.81
C ARG A 667 -49.18 7.68 5.41
N SER A 668 -48.42 7.96 4.34
CA SER A 668 -47.39 7.06 3.82
C SER A 668 -45.96 7.50 4.18
N LEU A 669 -45.81 8.50 5.06
CA LEU A 669 -44.50 9.06 5.38
C LEU A 669 -43.90 8.41 6.62
N SER A 670 -42.62 8.05 6.55
CA SER A 670 -41.86 7.56 7.70
C SER A 670 -41.44 8.73 8.59
N PRO A 671 -41.77 8.72 9.90
CA PRO A 671 -41.33 9.78 10.81
C PRO A 671 -39.80 9.90 10.92
N THR A 672 -39.09 8.78 10.90
CA THR A 672 -37.61 8.78 10.96
C THR A 672 -37.00 9.34 9.67
N ALA A 673 -37.59 9.05 8.51
CA ALA A 673 -37.13 9.59 7.23
C ALA A 673 -37.40 11.11 7.14
N ILE A 674 -38.56 11.58 7.61
CA ILE A 674 -38.85 13.03 7.71
C ILE A 674 -37.80 13.70 8.61
N LEU A 675 -37.53 13.16 9.78
CA LEU A 675 -36.57 13.76 10.71
C LEU A 675 -35.17 13.86 10.09
N ALA A 676 -34.75 12.83 9.35
CA ALA A 676 -33.51 12.86 8.57
C ALA A 676 -33.54 13.92 7.44
N CYS A 677 -34.64 14.04 6.69
CA CYS A 677 -34.84 15.11 5.70
C CYS A 677 -34.70 16.51 6.32
N LEU A 678 -35.22 16.71 7.54
CA LEU A 678 -35.11 17.99 8.22
C LEU A 678 -33.67 18.35 8.56
N ALA A 679 -32.78 17.38 8.76
CA ALA A 679 -31.36 17.63 9.03
C ALA A 679 -30.54 18.08 7.81
N VAL A 680 -30.95 17.72 6.59
CA VAL A 680 -30.14 17.91 5.36
C VAL A 680 -30.35 19.30 4.76
N PRO A 681 -29.32 20.17 4.60
CA PRO A 681 -29.53 21.51 4.07
C PRO A 681 -29.96 21.51 2.59
N VAL A 682 -30.96 22.34 2.27
CA VAL A 682 -31.51 22.50 0.91
C VAL A 682 -31.53 23.97 0.50
N ASP A 683 -31.66 24.23 -0.80
CA ASP A 683 -31.80 25.59 -1.32
C ASP A 683 -33.18 26.16 -0.97
N GLY A 684 -33.18 27.21 -0.13
CA GLY A 684 -34.41 27.85 0.35
C GLY A 684 -35.21 28.54 -0.75
N SER A 685 -34.57 29.03 -1.82
CA SER A 685 -35.25 29.68 -2.94
C SER A 685 -36.02 28.64 -3.77
N ALA A 686 -35.39 27.51 -4.06
CA ALA A 686 -36.00 26.38 -4.74
C ALA A 686 -37.14 25.77 -3.90
N LEU A 687 -36.97 25.69 -2.57
CA LEU A 687 -38.01 25.20 -1.66
C LEU A 687 -39.25 26.12 -1.65
N LEU A 688 -39.05 27.43 -1.59
CA LEU A 688 -40.15 28.41 -1.69
C LEU A 688 -40.84 28.35 -3.05
N HIS A 689 -40.08 28.22 -4.14
CA HIS A 689 -40.64 28.11 -5.48
C HIS A 689 -41.51 26.84 -5.61
N LEU A 690 -41.06 25.71 -5.05
CA LEU A 690 -41.83 24.47 -5.02
C LEU A 690 -43.19 24.64 -4.32
N LEU A 691 -43.23 25.39 -3.21
CA LEU A 691 -44.47 25.65 -2.47
C LEU A 691 -45.41 26.64 -3.16
N HIS A 692 -44.90 27.65 -3.87
CA HIS A 692 -45.74 28.57 -4.66
C HIS A 692 -46.35 27.92 -5.91
N LEU A 693 -45.63 27.02 -6.59
CA LEU A 693 -46.15 26.31 -7.77
C LEU A 693 -47.30 25.35 -7.45
N LEU A 694 -47.48 24.97 -6.17
CA LEU A 694 -48.61 24.17 -5.69
C LEU A 694 -49.85 25.01 -5.38
N HIS A 695 -49.77 26.35 -5.45
CA HIS A 695 -50.90 27.26 -5.28
C HIS A 695 -51.60 27.61 -6.60
N LEU A 696 -50.94 27.37 -7.74
CA LEU A 696 -51.42 27.69 -9.10
C LEU A 696 -52.01 26.48 -9.85
N ARG A 697 -52.19 25.35 -9.17
CA ARG A 697 -52.88 24.15 -9.64
C ARG A 697 -53.84 23.70 -8.55
#